data_AF-A0A661U240-F1
#
_entry.id   AF-A0A661U240-F1
#
_cell.length_a   1.000
_cell.length_b   1.000
_cell.length_c   1.000
_cell.angle_alpha   90.00
_cell.angle_beta   90.00
_cell.angle_gamma   90.00
#
_symmetry.space_group_name_H-M   'P 1'
#
loop_
_entity.id
_entity.type
_entity.pdbx_description
1 polymer ?
#
loop_
_entity_poly.entity_id
_entity_poly.type
_entity_poly.pdbx_seq_one_letter_code
_entity_poly.pdbx_strand_id
1 'polypeptide(L)'
;MGGFVNRVRFVYLASSLALAIGYLGRFLLTVFVVVSLTIVLLYLINPDVSAVLAIVLLSIGLIVASLIYEVIMYIFSLRRGEVWSQVEREAGVPEGRIRGAYEVCLQVSSAGVYSHPFVARAAERANSSLKYVFPLSKPFDRRHMFLSLIAGAFVMLFVLFPSMISSTGGKVVSAYENLFLPQRAIFTIEPEGALLHRGDDLEVSVLLNKGSGFTPYIEVDRGLGEVERFGLKYGGKEKYTIKIEKIMEDTLYRGVLGNAKSGWYKARVVREPSLEYIRCEITEPAYAGTSPMVRKSMEGEIFCLSGSRLDIEADIGGDVEDVYIMHGESHIELKRDISGMWRGSVVLTNSGQFSLVARDILKKDNMLETAKITITPDNPPSIKLVSPKGRTDVATDLILTMSYSASDDYGISTIGVEYIVETTGDGGRFSLIGGGGNTQISGDVSFDLNRVDPLPGDTVLVRLYALDNDTVAGPKVSYSETVEVRIPDIVQFFRSVDGERDYLSMEEVLEEGEAISEMLTEIAQGMEERGEIDYESYSKMEEVIEREKNLRKRAEEILKGIDEMRQMGEEGYLSEETLYKLSKAQEMLEELIDEQTKRLLEEMQKIMEELPEEEVARAMREILENQEELNRRLDTMLKFLENVKVEMLLDSLKERLRRTIEEQKDITEGIKRAETERDIEFQSEQQEKVKRQYEEFLK
;
A
#
# COMPACT_ATOMS: atom_id res chain seq x y z
N MET A 1 -50.36 -96.30 -76.30
CA MET A 1 -49.52 -95.63 -75.27
C MET A 1 -49.09 -94.22 -75.68
N GLY A 2 -48.53 -93.99 -76.87
CA GLY A 2 -48.07 -92.64 -77.30
C GLY A 2 -49.12 -91.52 -77.21
N GLY A 3 -50.39 -91.81 -77.52
CA GLY A 3 -51.48 -90.83 -77.39
C GLY A 3 -51.78 -90.39 -75.94
N PHE A 4 -51.63 -91.28 -74.96
CA PHE A 4 -51.82 -90.94 -73.54
C PHE A 4 -50.67 -90.07 -73.02
N VAL A 5 -49.42 -90.45 -73.33
CA VAL A 5 -48.21 -89.69 -72.91
C VAL A 5 -48.27 -88.26 -73.44
N ASN A 6 -48.59 -88.06 -74.71
CA ASN A 6 -48.70 -86.72 -75.30
C ASN A 6 -49.83 -85.91 -74.67
N ARG A 7 -50.97 -86.54 -74.36
CA ARG A 7 -52.11 -85.86 -73.73
C ARG A 7 -51.82 -85.45 -72.29
N VAL A 8 -51.21 -86.33 -71.50
CA VAL A 8 -50.77 -86.02 -70.13
C VAL A 8 -49.76 -84.89 -70.14
N ARG A 9 -48.78 -84.93 -71.06
CA ARG A 9 -47.77 -83.87 -71.21
C ARG A 9 -48.41 -82.53 -71.57
N PHE A 10 -49.41 -82.53 -72.45
CA PHE A 10 -50.17 -81.32 -72.79
C PHE A 10 -50.94 -80.77 -71.58
N VAL A 11 -51.65 -81.62 -70.84
CA VAL A 11 -52.41 -81.19 -69.64
C VAL A 11 -51.46 -80.65 -68.56
N TYR A 12 -50.33 -81.33 -68.32
CA TYR A 12 -49.31 -80.86 -67.38
C TYR A 12 -48.73 -79.49 -67.79
N LEU A 13 -48.37 -79.33 -69.07
CA LEU A 13 -47.86 -78.06 -69.59
C LEU A 13 -48.91 -76.95 -69.48
N ALA A 14 -50.16 -77.23 -69.85
CA ALA A 14 -51.26 -76.27 -69.76
C ALA A 14 -51.56 -75.86 -68.31
N SER A 15 -51.58 -76.81 -67.36
CA SER A 15 -51.76 -76.51 -65.93
C SER A 15 -50.57 -75.77 -65.33
N SER A 16 -49.33 -76.09 -65.74
CA SER A 16 -48.13 -75.36 -65.33
C SER A 16 -48.10 -73.92 -65.86
N LEU A 17 -48.64 -73.70 -67.06
CA LEU A 17 -48.82 -72.39 -67.67
C LEU A 17 -49.93 -71.60 -66.96
N ALA A 18 -51.04 -72.24 -66.60
CA ALA A 18 -52.12 -71.61 -65.83
C ALA A 18 -51.63 -71.15 -64.44
N LEU A 19 -50.83 -71.98 -63.76
CA LEU A 19 -50.14 -71.60 -62.51
C LEU A 19 -49.21 -70.40 -62.72
N ALA A 20 -48.39 -70.42 -63.78
CA ALA A 20 -47.51 -69.30 -64.11
C ALA A 20 -48.29 -67.99 -64.34
N ILE A 21 -49.41 -68.05 -65.06
CA ILE A 21 -50.30 -66.91 -65.30
C ILE A 21 -50.90 -66.41 -63.97
N GLY A 22 -51.25 -67.32 -63.05
CA GLY A 22 -51.75 -66.96 -61.71
C GLY A 22 -50.73 -66.17 -60.89
N TYR A 23 -49.49 -66.66 -60.82
CA TYR A 23 -48.39 -65.97 -60.14
C TYR A 23 -48.04 -64.64 -60.81
N LEU A 24 -48.05 -64.58 -62.14
CA LEU A 24 -47.85 -63.33 -62.88
C LEU A 24 -48.96 -62.31 -62.58
N GLY A 25 -50.21 -62.75 -62.48
CA GLY A 25 -51.32 -61.88 -62.10
C GLY A 25 -51.19 -61.31 -60.69
N ARG A 26 -50.73 -62.11 -59.73
CA ARG A 26 -50.43 -61.65 -58.35
C ARG A 26 -49.30 -60.62 -58.33
N PHE A 27 -48.24 -60.87 -59.10
CA PHE A 27 -47.12 -59.94 -59.22
C PHE A 27 -47.54 -58.60 -59.83
N LEU A 28 -48.30 -58.60 -60.94
CA LEU A 28 -48.78 -57.35 -61.55
C LEU A 28 -49.66 -56.54 -60.58
N LEU A 29 -50.43 -57.23 -59.75
CA LEU A 29 -51.26 -56.60 -58.74
C LEU A 29 -50.46 -55.97 -57.60
N THR A 30 -49.42 -56.65 -57.08
CA THR A 30 -48.56 -56.07 -56.05
C THR A 30 -47.81 -54.84 -56.58
N VAL A 31 -47.33 -54.91 -57.83
CA VAL A 31 -46.72 -53.75 -58.52
C VAL A 31 -47.70 -52.57 -58.58
N PHE A 32 -48.94 -52.81 -59.00
CA PHE A 32 -49.95 -51.75 -59.05
C PHE A 32 -50.15 -51.07 -57.68
N VAL A 33 -50.33 -51.85 -56.61
CA VAL A 33 -50.54 -51.31 -55.25
C VAL A 33 -49.32 -50.52 -54.76
N VAL A 34 -48.11 -51.04 -54.96
CA VAL A 34 -46.88 -50.36 -54.53
C VAL A 34 -46.71 -49.04 -55.28
N VAL A 35 -46.87 -49.04 -56.60
CA VAL A 35 -46.75 -47.81 -57.41
C VAL A 35 -47.78 -46.77 -56.98
N SER A 36 -49.04 -47.17 -56.78
CA SER A 36 -50.08 -46.28 -56.31
C SER A 36 -49.80 -45.68 -54.93
N LEU A 37 -49.32 -46.48 -53.97
CA LEU A 37 -48.94 -45.99 -52.65
C LEU A 37 -47.76 -45.01 -52.73
N THR A 38 -46.81 -45.28 -53.63
CA THR A 38 -45.64 -44.42 -53.85
C THR A 38 -46.07 -43.04 -54.37
N ILE A 39 -46.99 -43.00 -55.33
CA ILE A 39 -47.55 -41.75 -55.87
C ILE A 39 -48.26 -40.95 -54.76
N VAL A 40 -49.03 -41.64 -53.90
CA VAL A 40 -49.70 -41.00 -52.75
C VAL A 40 -48.69 -40.40 -51.77
N LEU A 41 -47.62 -41.13 -51.44
CA LEU A 41 -46.57 -40.64 -50.53
C LEU A 41 -45.86 -39.41 -51.10
N LEU A 42 -45.57 -39.43 -52.40
CA LEU A 42 -44.95 -38.29 -53.11
C LEU A 42 -45.85 -37.06 -53.14
N TYR A 43 -47.18 -37.21 -53.16
CA TYR A 43 -48.11 -36.09 -53.12
C TYR A 43 -48.26 -35.48 -51.71
N LEU A 44 -48.11 -36.28 -50.66
CA LEU A 44 -48.24 -35.84 -49.26
C LEU A 44 -47.00 -35.13 -48.71
N ILE A 45 -45.83 -35.40 -49.28
CA ILE A 45 -44.54 -34.90 -48.77
C ILE A 45 -44.10 -33.72 -49.62
N ASN A 46 -43.90 -32.55 -48.99
CA ASN A 46 -43.33 -31.37 -49.64
C ASN A 46 -41.95 -31.71 -50.26
N PRO A 47 -41.62 -31.18 -51.45
CA PRO A 47 -40.62 -31.77 -52.33
C PRO A 47 -39.17 -31.50 -51.87
N ASP A 48 -38.66 -32.34 -50.98
CA ASP A 48 -37.21 -32.55 -50.83
C ASP A 48 -36.77 -33.66 -51.79
N VAL A 49 -35.85 -33.34 -52.70
CA VAL A 49 -35.37 -34.24 -53.76
C VAL A 49 -34.80 -35.55 -53.20
N SER A 50 -34.18 -35.51 -52.01
CA SER A 50 -33.62 -36.67 -51.33
C SER A 50 -34.70 -37.62 -50.78
N ALA A 51 -35.77 -37.09 -50.21
CA ALA A 51 -36.89 -37.87 -49.71
C ALA A 51 -37.65 -38.54 -50.88
N VAL A 52 -37.84 -37.79 -51.97
CA VAL A 52 -38.43 -38.30 -53.21
C VAL A 52 -37.61 -39.48 -53.76
N LEU A 53 -36.28 -39.33 -53.84
CA LEU A 53 -35.39 -40.38 -54.33
C LEU A 53 -35.42 -41.64 -53.43
N ALA A 54 -35.42 -41.47 -52.11
CA ALA A 54 -35.47 -42.58 -51.16
C ALA A 54 -36.77 -43.40 -51.27
N ILE A 55 -37.91 -42.71 -51.39
CA ILE A 55 -39.23 -43.34 -51.56
C ILE A 55 -39.29 -44.12 -52.88
N VAL A 56 -38.77 -43.53 -53.96
CA VAL A 56 -38.71 -44.21 -55.27
C VAL A 56 -37.81 -45.44 -55.20
N LEU A 57 -36.61 -45.35 -54.62
CA LEU A 57 -35.71 -46.50 -54.49
C LEU A 57 -36.32 -47.64 -53.66
N LEU A 58 -37.02 -47.30 -52.56
CA LEU A 58 -37.70 -48.28 -51.72
C LEU A 58 -38.86 -48.97 -52.46
N SER A 59 -39.63 -48.23 -53.27
CA SER A 59 -40.70 -48.79 -54.10
C SER A 59 -40.17 -49.78 -55.15
N ILE A 60 -39.05 -49.44 -55.80
CA ILE A 60 -38.36 -50.32 -56.76
C ILE A 60 -37.87 -51.59 -56.04
N GLY A 61 -37.27 -51.45 -54.86
CA GLY A 61 -36.82 -52.57 -54.04
C GLY A 61 -37.95 -53.55 -53.70
N LEU A 62 -39.12 -53.05 -53.29
CA LEU A 62 -40.29 -53.87 -52.98
C LEU A 62 -40.84 -54.60 -54.21
N ILE A 63 -40.86 -53.95 -55.37
CA ILE A 63 -41.26 -54.59 -56.65
C ILE A 63 -40.33 -55.74 -57.00
N VAL A 64 -39.01 -55.50 -56.92
CA VAL A 64 -38.01 -56.53 -57.21
C VAL A 64 -38.11 -57.70 -56.22
N ALA A 65 -38.28 -57.42 -54.93
CA ALA A 65 -38.47 -58.46 -53.91
C ALA A 65 -39.74 -59.29 -54.15
N SER A 66 -40.84 -58.65 -54.53
CA SER A 66 -42.09 -59.35 -54.89
C SER A 66 -41.93 -60.23 -56.12
N LEU A 67 -41.16 -59.80 -57.14
CA LEU A 67 -40.88 -60.60 -58.32
C LEU A 67 -40.09 -61.86 -57.94
N ILE A 68 -39.03 -61.68 -57.15
CA ILE A 68 -38.18 -62.78 -56.69
C ILE A 68 -39.02 -63.78 -55.88
N TYR A 69 -39.85 -63.31 -54.96
CA TYR A 69 -40.70 -64.17 -54.15
C TYR A 69 -41.67 -65.00 -55.00
N GLU A 70 -42.39 -64.40 -55.95
CA GLU A 70 -43.36 -65.14 -56.76
C GLU A 70 -42.65 -66.11 -57.74
N VAL A 71 -41.47 -65.76 -58.26
CA VAL A 71 -40.64 -66.69 -59.06
C VAL A 71 -40.16 -67.87 -58.23
N ILE A 72 -39.68 -67.63 -57.00
CA ILE A 72 -39.26 -68.70 -56.08
C ILE A 72 -40.44 -69.61 -55.77
N MET A 73 -41.60 -69.05 -55.42
CA MET A 73 -42.81 -69.83 -55.11
C MET A 73 -43.32 -70.61 -56.33
N TYR A 74 -43.23 -70.05 -57.53
CA TYR A 74 -43.53 -70.78 -58.77
C TYR A 74 -42.58 -71.96 -58.97
N ILE A 75 -41.27 -71.78 -58.78
CA ILE A 75 -40.30 -72.87 -58.89
C ILE A 75 -40.55 -73.95 -57.82
N PHE A 76 -40.88 -73.55 -56.59
CA PHE A 76 -41.19 -74.49 -55.51
C PHE A 76 -42.49 -75.28 -55.77
N SER A 77 -43.54 -74.63 -56.30
CA SER A 77 -44.80 -75.32 -56.65
C SER A 77 -44.61 -76.35 -57.76
N LEU A 78 -43.77 -76.05 -58.76
CA LEU A 78 -43.36 -77.03 -59.77
C LEU A 78 -42.61 -78.23 -59.16
N ARG A 79 -41.67 -77.97 -58.23
CA ARG A 79 -40.81 -78.99 -57.62
C ARG A 79 -41.55 -79.91 -56.64
N ARG A 80 -42.59 -79.41 -55.95
CA ARG A 80 -43.46 -80.22 -55.07
C ARG A 80 -44.45 -81.10 -55.83
N GLY A 81 -44.53 -81.00 -57.15
CA GLY A 81 -45.48 -81.77 -57.95
C GLY A 81 -46.93 -81.31 -57.74
N GLU A 82 -47.16 -80.07 -57.29
CA GLU A 82 -48.52 -79.53 -57.08
C GLU A 82 -49.34 -79.50 -58.37
N VAL A 83 -48.67 -79.38 -59.52
CA VAL A 83 -49.32 -79.53 -60.84
C VAL A 83 -49.96 -80.91 -61.00
N TRP A 84 -49.28 -81.98 -60.56
CA TRP A 84 -49.83 -83.34 -60.62
C TRP A 84 -50.99 -83.50 -59.65
N SER A 85 -50.86 -82.99 -58.43
CA SER A 85 -51.93 -83.08 -57.43
C SER A 85 -53.16 -82.26 -57.80
N GLN A 86 -52.99 -81.16 -58.54
CA GLN A 86 -54.09 -80.37 -59.08
C GLN A 86 -54.78 -81.08 -60.24
N VAL A 87 -54.01 -81.62 -61.20
CA VAL A 87 -54.55 -82.40 -62.33
C VAL A 87 -55.29 -83.65 -61.84
N GLU A 88 -54.78 -84.34 -60.82
CA GLU A 88 -55.42 -85.52 -60.23
C GLU A 88 -56.67 -85.18 -59.43
N ARG A 89 -56.66 -84.07 -58.67
CA ARG A 89 -57.86 -83.56 -57.98
C ARG A 89 -58.96 -83.18 -58.96
N GLU A 90 -58.63 -82.47 -60.04
CA GLU A 90 -59.62 -82.08 -61.06
C GLU A 90 -60.16 -83.29 -61.83
N ALA A 91 -59.31 -84.31 -62.06
CA ALA A 91 -59.73 -85.59 -62.63
C ALA A 91 -60.58 -86.44 -61.66
N GLY A 92 -60.73 -86.03 -60.39
CA GLY A 92 -61.44 -86.79 -59.36
C GLY A 92 -60.75 -88.10 -58.98
N VAL A 93 -59.42 -88.17 -59.10
CA VAL A 93 -58.63 -89.39 -58.80
C VAL A 93 -57.68 -89.18 -57.62
N PRO A 94 -57.32 -90.26 -56.90
CA PRO A 94 -56.32 -90.18 -55.83
C PRO A 94 -54.96 -89.71 -56.34
N GLU A 95 -54.26 -88.97 -55.49
CA GLU A 95 -52.93 -88.43 -55.74
C GLU A 95 -51.92 -89.54 -56.08
N GLY A 96 -51.09 -89.33 -57.10
CA GLY A 96 -50.10 -90.27 -57.64
C GLY A 96 -50.61 -91.22 -58.73
N ARG A 97 -51.92 -91.32 -58.99
CA ARG A 97 -52.46 -92.29 -59.96
C ARG A 97 -52.14 -91.95 -61.42
N ILE A 98 -52.31 -90.70 -61.83
CA ILE A 98 -52.01 -90.25 -63.21
C ILE A 98 -50.51 -90.09 -63.37
N ARG A 99 -49.84 -89.51 -62.37
CA ARG A 99 -48.39 -89.34 -62.35
C ARG A 99 -47.67 -90.68 -62.45
N GLY A 100 -48.06 -91.66 -61.62
CA GLY A 100 -47.46 -93.00 -61.64
C GLY A 100 -47.71 -93.73 -62.96
N ALA A 101 -48.93 -93.66 -63.52
CA ALA A 101 -49.22 -94.23 -64.83
C ALA A 101 -48.38 -93.58 -65.96
N TYR A 102 -48.13 -92.27 -65.87
CA TYR A 102 -47.28 -91.55 -66.81
C TYR A 102 -45.79 -91.91 -66.68
N GLU A 103 -45.25 -91.94 -65.45
CA GLU A 103 -43.85 -92.33 -65.18
C GLU A 103 -43.59 -93.78 -65.65
N VAL A 104 -44.50 -94.71 -65.35
CA VAL A 104 -44.41 -96.10 -65.82
C VAL A 104 -44.49 -96.17 -67.35
N CYS A 105 -45.37 -95.41 -68.01
CA CYS A 105 -45.43 -95.38 -69.47
C CYS A 105 -44.13 -94.85 -70.10
N LEU A 106 -43.47 -93.85 -69.49
CA LEU A 106 -42.20 -93.32 -69.97
C LEU A 106 -41.06 -94.33 -69.80
N GLN A 107 -40.98 -94.99 -68.63
CA GLN A 107 -39.98 -96.03 -68.36
C GLN A 107 -40.17 -97.26 -69.27
N VAL A 108 -41.41 -97.67 -69.53
CA VAL A 108 -41.71 -98.81 -70.42
C VAL A 108 -41.40 -98.47 -71.89
N SER A 109 -41.63 -97.22 -72.32
CA SER A 109 -41.26 -96.78 -73.68
C SER A 109 -39.74 -96.78 -73.94
N SER A 110 -38.92 -96.75 -72.87
CA SER A 110 -37.46 -96.67 -72.95
C SER A 110 -36.75 -97.99 -72.62
N ALA A 111 -37.39 -98.95 -71.96
CA ALA A 111 -36.73 -100.14 -71.40
C ALA A 111 -37.18 -101.52 -71.98
N GLY A 112 -38.08 -101.57 -72.95
CA GLY A 112 -38.21 -102.70 -73.89
C GLY A 112 -38.55 -104.12 -73.38
N VAL A 113 -38.79 -104.36 -72.08
CA VAL A 113 -39.16 -105.69 -71.54
C VAL A 113 -40.07 -105.54 -70.31
N TYR A 114 -41.12 -106.39 -70.23
CA TYR A 114 -42.10 -106.63 -69.13
C TYR A 114 -43.56 -106.12 -69.28
N SER A 115 -44.48 -107.10 -69.42
CA SER A 115 -45.96 -107.12 -69.30
C SER A 115 -46.78 -105.95 -69.85
N HIS A 116 -46.87 -105.89 -71.19
CA HIS A 116 -47.68 -104.96 -71.99
C HIS A 116 -49.18 -104.80 -71.62
N PRO A 117 -49.93 -105.81 -71.11
CA PRO A 117 -51.37 -105.66 -70.88
C PRO A 117 -51.74 -104.82 -69.65
N PHE A 118 -51.00 -104.96 -68.54
CA PHE A 118 -51.31 -104.26 -67.29
C PHE A 118 -51.02 -102.76 -67.40
N VAL A 119 -49.89 -102.41 -68.01
CA VAL A 119 -49.52 -101.00 -68.26
C VAL A 119 -50.49 -100.36 -69.25
N ALA A 120 -50.92 -101.09 -70.29
CA ALA A 120 -51.91 -100.59 -71.24
C ALA A 120 -53.27 -100.31 -70.57
N ARG A 121 -53.77 -101.22 -69.71
CA ARG A 121 -55.00 -101.00 -68.95
C ARG A 121 -54.87 -99.87 -67.92
N ALA A 122 -53.74 -99.74 -67.23
CA ALA A 122 -53.49 -98.65 -66.31
C ALA A 122 -53.48 -97.29 -67.03
N ALA A 123 -52.81 -97.21 -68.18
CA ALA A 123 -52.78 -96.04 -69.04
C ALA A 123 -54.17 -95.70 -69.61
N GLU A 124 -54.95 -96.69 -70.03
CA GLU A 124 -56.31 -96.48 -70.57
C GLU A 124 -57.27 -95.97 -69.48
N ARG A 125 -57.19 -96.55 -68.27
CA ARG A 125 -57.99 -96.12 -67.13
C ARG A 125 -57.62 -94.68 -66.72
N ALA A 126 -56.33 -94.35 -66.65
CA ALA A 126 -55.87 -92.98 -66.41
C ALA A 126 -56.27 -92.01 -67.54
N ASN A 127 -56.22 -92.44 -68.80
CA ASN A 127 -56.63 -91.63 -69.96
C ASN A 127 -58.14 -91.35 -69.96
N SER A 128 -58.96 -92.31 -69.51
CA SER A 128 -60.41 -92.11 -69.38
C SER A 128 -60.75 -91.05 -68.33
N SER A 129 -60.00 -91.00 -67.22
CA SER A 129 -60.15 -89.98 -66.18
C SER A 129 -59.75 -88.57 -66.66
N LEU A 130 -58.80 -88.48 -67.59
CA LEU A 130 -58.40 -87.21 -68.23
C LEU A 130 -59.40 -86.68 -69.27
N LYS A 131 -60.41 -87.46 -69.67
CA LYS A 131 -61.35 -87.09 -70.74
C LYS A 131 -62.21 -85.86 -70.38
N TYR A 132 -62.32 -85.53 -69.09
CA TYR A 132 -63.12 -84.43 -68.57
C TYR A 132 -62.32 -83.33 -67.87
N VAL A 133 -60.98 -83.38 -67.95
CA VAL A 133 -60.12 -82.38 -67.31
C VAL A 133 -59.81 -81.26 -68.31
N PHE A 134 -60.38 -80.07 -68.07
CA PHE A 134 -59.94 -78.85 -68.73
C PHE A 134 -58.87 -78.18 -67.85
N PRO A 135 -57.66 -77.88 -68.37
CA PRO A 135 -56.52 -77.40 -67.57
C PRO A 135 -56.65 -75.95 -67.03
N LEU A 136 -57.87 -75.40 -66.92
CA LEU A 136 -58.11 -73.98 -66.67
C LEU A 136 -58.98 -73.67 -65.43
N SER A 137 -59.17 -74.60 -64.51
CA SER A 137 -59.92 -74.32 -63.28
C SER A 137 -59.03 -73.81 -62.12
N LYS A 138 -58.88 -72.48 -62.11
CA LYS A 138 -58.63 -71.59 -60.95
C LYS A 138 -57.25 -71.66 -60.26
N PRO A 139 -56.29 -70.82 -60.69
CA PRO A 139 -55.17 -70.45 -59.83
C PRO A 139 -55.49 -69.27 -58.87
N PHE A 140 -56.67 -68.65 -58.96
CA PHE A 140 -56.98 -67.41 -58.24
C PHE A 140 -57.83 -67.66 -56.98
N ASP A 141 -57.22 -67.46 -55.81
CA ASP A 141 -57.92 -67.40 -54.53
C ASP A 141 -58.75 -66.09 -54.44
N ARG A 142 -60.06 -66.23 -54.24
CA ARG A 142 -61.03 -65.10 -54.18
C ARG A 142 -60.70 -64.08 -53.10
N ARG A 143 -59.98 -64.47 -52.04
CA ARG A 143 -59.62 -63.58 -50.92
C ARG A 143 -58.63 -62.49 -51.34
N HIS A 144 -57.62 -62.87 -52.14
CA HIS A 144 -56.63 -61.91 -52.63
C HIS A 144 -57.21 -60.94 -53.66
N MET A 145 -58.16 -61.39 -54.49
CA MET A 145 -58.88 -60.53 -55.43
C MET A 145 -59.78 -59.50 -54.71
N PHE A 146 -60.42 -59.88 -53.59
CA PHE A 146 -61.23 -58.94 -52.81
C PHE A 146 -60.37 -57.88 -52.11
N LEU A 147 -59.28 -58.30 -51.47
CA LEU A 147 -58.32 -57.39 -50.84
C LEU A 147 -57.71 -56.42 -51.85
N SER A 148 -57.43 -56.90 -53.06
CA SER A 148 -56.88 -56.06 -54.12
C SER A 148 -57.89 -55.07 -54.71
N LEU A 149 -59.17 -55.46 -54.78
CA LEU A 149 -60.25 -54.57 -55.17
C LEU A 149 -60.46 -53.46 -54.14
N ILE A 150 -60.37 -53.80 -52.85
CA ILE A 150 -60.45 -52.82 -51.76
C ILE A 150 -59.25 -51.85 -51.80
N ALA A 151 -58.04 -52.37 -51.97
CA ALA A 151 -56.84 -51.54 -52.11
C ALA A 151 -56.92 -50.63 -53.36
N GLY A 152 -57.37 -51.17 -54.49
CA GLY A 152 -57.59 -50.42 -55.72
C GLY A 152 -58.66 -49.34 -55.57
N ALA A 153 -59.76 -49.63 -54.86
CA ALA A 153 -60.80 -48.65 -54.55
C ALA A 153 -60.28 -47.53 -53.63
N PHE A 154 -59.45 -47.85 -52.65
CA PHE A 154 -58.83 -46.85 -51.76
C PHE A 154 -57.87 -45.93 -52.51
N VAL A 155 -57.04 -46.51 -53.39
CA VAL A 155 -56.16 -45.76 -54.28
C VAL A 155 -56.96 -44.88 -55.23
N MET A 156 -58.01 -45.43 -55.86
CA MET A 156 -58.86 -44.70 -56.80
C MET A 156 -59.59 -43.54 -56.11
N LEU A 157 -60.06 -43.73 -54.87
CA LEU A 157 -60.60 -42.67 -54.04
C LEU A 157 -59.56 -41.56 -53.79
N PHE A 158 -58.31 -41.94 -53.53
CA PHE A 158 -57.20 -41.00 -53.31
C PHE A 158 -56.86 -40.17 -54.56
N VAL A 159 -56.91 -40.80 -55.75
CA VAL A 159 -56.62 -40.13 -57.04
C VAL A 159 -57.78 -39.25 -57.50
N LEU A 160 -59.03 -39.65 -57.25
CA LEU A 160 -60.21 -38.91 -57.71
C LEU A 160 -60.55 -37.70 -56.82
N PHE A 161 -60.10 -37.66 -55.56
CA PHE A 161 -60.44 -36.60 -54.60
C PHE A 161 -59.22 -35.96 -53.90
N PRO A 162 -58.24 -35.41 -54.64
CA PRO A 162 -57.02 -34.83 -54.04
C PRO A 162 -57.29 -33.60 -53.16
N SER A 163 -58.39 -32.88 -53.39
CA SER A 163 -58.75 -31.65 -52.66
C SER A 163 -59.34 -31.88 -51.27
N MET A 164 -59.96 -33.04 -50.99
CA MET A 164 -60.50 -33.34 -49.64
C MET A 164 -59.40 -33.59 -48.60
N ILE A 165 -58.22 -34.04 -49.06
CA ILE A 165 -57.11 -34.44 -48.20
C ILE A 165 -56.24 -33.23 -47.84
N SER A 166 -55.97 -32.33 -48.78
CA SER A 166 -55.21 -31.11 -48.51
C SER A 166 -55.91 -30.17 -47.51
N SER A 167 -57.25 -30.10 -47.54
CA SER A 167 -58.02 -29.26 -46.61
C SER A 167 -58.14 -29.82 -45.19
N THR A 168 -57.97 -31.14 -45.01
CA THR A 168 -58.14 -31.83 -43.73
C THR A 168 -56.80 -32.19 -43.08
N GLY A 169 -55.78 -32.52 -43.88
CA GLY A 169 -54.41 -32.78 -43.40
C GLY A 169 -53.71 -31.53 -42.84
N GLY A 170 -53.93 -30.36 -43.46
CA GLY A 170 -53.34 -29.11 -42.98
C GLY A 170 -53.74 -28.73 -41.55
N LYS A 171 -54.96 -29.11 -41.12
CA LYS A 171 -55.47 -28.80 -39.77
C LYS A 171 -54.87 -29.71 -38.68
N VAL A 172 -54.46 -30.93 -39.02
CA VAL A 172 -53.81 -31.86 -38.07
C VAL A 172 -52.33 -31.55 -37.92
N VAL A 173 -51.66 -31.14 -39.01
CA VAL A 173 -50.24 -30.74 -38.98
C VAL A 173 -50.04 -29.41 -38.24
N SER A 174 -50.91 -28.42 -38.45
CA SER A 174 -50.84 -27.15 -37.71
C SER A 174 -51.10 -27.29 -36.21
N ALA A 175 -51.84 -28.33 -35.79
CA ALA A 175 -52.04 -28.64 -34.37
C ALA A 175 -50.79 -29.28 -33.73
N TYR A 176 -49.95 -29.96 -34.53
CA TYR A 176 -48.72 -30.61 -34.08
C TYR A 176 -47.53 -29.64 -34.03
N GLU A 177 -47.39 -28.74 -35.02
CA GLU A 177 -46.31 -27.74 -35.06
C GLU A 177 -46.38 -26.74 -33.88
N ASN A 178 -47.57 -26.37 -33.43
CA ASN A 178 -47.77 -25.45 -32.31
C ASN A 178 -47.40 -26.04 -30.93
N LEU A 179 -47.17 -27.35 -30.82
CA LEU A 179 -46.79 -27.99 -29.55
C LEU A 179 -45.28 -27.99 -29.28
N PHE A 180 -44.43 -27.78 -30.31
CA PHE A 180 -42.99 -28.06 -30.23
C PHE A 180 -42.05 -26.93 -30.69
N LEU A 181 -42.54 -25.76 -31.09
CA LEU A 181 -41.66 -24.59 -31.25
C LEU A 181 -41.21 -24.11 -29.86
N PRO A 182 -39.90 -23.99 -29.56
CA PRO A 182 -39.46 -23.38 -28.32
C PRO A 182 -40.02 -21.95 -28.27
N GLN A 183 -40.72 -21.60 -27.19
CA GLN A 183 -41.42 -20.31 -27.06
C GLN A 183 -40.47 -19.10 -27.26
N ARG A 184 -39.15 -19.30 -27.03
CA ARG A 184 -38.06 -18.35 -27.31
C ARG A 184 -37.82 -18.02 -28.78
N ALA A 185 -38.30 -18.83 -29.73
CA ALA A 185 -38.12 -18.57 -31.16
C ALA A 185 -39.06 -17.49 -31.70
N ILE A 186 -40.12 -17.13 -30.95
CA ILE A 186 -41.20 -16.26 -31.41
C ILE A 186 -40.93 -14.79 -31.05
N PHE A 187 -40.42 -14.53 -29.85
CA PHE A 187 -40.04 -13.18 -29.39
C PHE A 187 -38.98 -13.26 -28.28
N THR A 188 -38.22 -12.17 -28.14
CA THR A 188 -37.23 -11.97 -27.08
C THR A 188 -37.65 -10.76 -26.23
N ILE A 189 -37.33 -10.80 -24.94
CA ILE A 189 -37.55 -9.69 -24.02
C ILE A 189 -36.21 -9.07 -23.65
N GLU A 190 -36.15 -7.74 -23.62
CA GLU A 190 -34.98 -6.98 -23.21
C GLU A 190 -35.40 -5.93 -22.17
N PRO A 191 -34.74 -5.86 -21.00
CA PRO A 191 -33.65 -6.73 -20.55
C PRO A 191 -34.14 -8.10 -20.01
N GLU A 192 -33.25 -9.10 -19.93
CA GLU A 192 -33.50 -10.41 -19.30
C GLU A 192 -33.23 -10.36 -17.78
N GLY A 193 -33.88 -9.42 -17.10
CA GLY A 193 -33.60 -9.06 -15.71
C GLY A 193 -32.94 -7.69 -15.61
N ALA A 194 -33.24 -6.95 -14.55
CA ALA A 194 -32.75 -5.58 -14.35
C ALA A 194 -32.35 -5.35 -12.90
N LEU A 195 -31.33 -4.52 -12.69
CA LEU A 195 -31.00 -3.92 -11.41
C LEU A 195 -31.36 -2.43 -11.50
N LEU A 196 -32.14 -1.94 -10.56
CA LEU A 196 -32.69 -0.59 -10.58
C LEU A 196 -32.60 0.03 -9.17
N HIS A 197 -32.48 1.36 -9.07
CA HIS A 197 -32.71 2.04 -7.80
C HIS A 197 -34.22 2.12 -7.50
N ARG A 198 -34.54 2.35 -6.24
CA ARG A 198 -35.93 2.51 -5.80
C ARG A 198 -36.55 3.74 -6.46
N GLY A 199 -37.65 3.55 -7.17
CA GLY A 199 -38.36 4.61 -7.88
C GLY A 199 -37.91 4.82 -9.32
N ASP A 200 -36.90 4.09 -9.79
CA ASP A 200 -36.53 4.09 -11.22
C ASP A 200 -37.63 3.44 -12.06
N ASP A 201 -37.67 3.84 -13.33
CA ASP A 201 -38.60 3.29 -14.30
C ASP A 201 -37.98 2.10 -15.03
N LEU A 202 -38.74 1.02 -15.19
CA LEU A 202 -38.32 -0.15 -15.96
C LEU A 202 -38.83 -0.04 -17.40
N GLU A 203 -37.91 0.17 -18.35
CA GLU A 203 -38.22 0.08 -19.78
C GLU A 203 -38.03 -1.36 -20.25
N VAL A 204 -39.12 -1.99 -20.69
CA VAL A 204 -39.09 -3.36 -21.21
C VAL A 204 -39.48 -3.35 -22.68
N SER A 205 -38.65 -3.99 -23.49
CA SER A 205 -38.85 -4.16 -24.92
C SER A 205 -39.12 -5.63 -25.25
N VAL A 206 -40.13 -5.87 -26.07
CA VAL A 206 -40.42 -7.17 -26.69
C VAL A 206 -40.09 -7.07 -28.17
N LEU A 207 -39.09 -7.83 -28.61
CA LEU A 207 -38.64 -7.93 -29.99
C LEU A 207 -39.26 -9.18 -30.62
N LEU A 208 -40.03 -9.02 -31.69
CA LEU A 208 -40.56 -10.17 -32.43
C LEU A 208 -39.55 -10.59 -33.51
N ASN A 209 -39.42 -11.91 -33.73
CA ASN A 209 -38.55 -12.45 -34.78
C ASN A 209 -39.29 -12.59 -36.13
N LYS A 210 -40.63 -12.60 -36.10
CA LYS A 210 -41.53 -12.66 -37.27
C LYS A 210 -42.85 -11.95 -36.94
N GLY A 211 -43.41 -11.23 -37.91
CA GLY A 211 -44.76 -10.65 -37.83
C GLY A 211 -45.84 -11.67 -37.48
N SER A 212 -46.26 -11.71 -36.20
CA SER A 212 -47.13 -12.75 -35.67
C SER A 212 -48.63 -12.43 -35.75
N GLY A 213 -49.00 -11.20 -36.13
CA GLY A 213 -50.39 -10.72 -36.13
C GLY A 213 -51.02 -10.54 -34.74
N PHE A 214 -50.30 -10.91 -33.66
CA PHE A 214 -50.72 -10.71 -32.27
C PHE A 214 -50.00 -9.50 -31.67
N THR A 215 -50.70 -8.74 -30.81
CA THR A 215 -50.08 -7.68 -30.02
C THR A 215 -49.49 -8.26 -28.74
N PRO A 216 -48.18 -8.12 -28.47
CA PRO A 216 -47.61 -8.56 -27.21
C PRO A 216 -48.15 -7.72 -26.05
N TYR A 217 -48.12 -8.29 -24.84
CA TYR A 217 -48.31 -7.60 -23.56
C TYR A 217 -47.31 -8.12 -22.53
N ILE A 218 -47.08 -7.36 -21.47
CA ILE A 218 -46.26 -7.79 -20.33
C ILE A 218 -47.16 -8.14 -19.17
N GLU A 219 -46.86 -9.27 -18.54
CA GLU A 219 -47.39 -9.65 -17.23
C GLU A 219 -46.37 -9.28 -16.16
N VAL A 220 -46.83 -8.57 -15.13
CA VAL A 220 -46.00 -8.07 -14.02
C VAL A 220 -46.60 -8.59 -12.72
N ASP A 221 -45.75 -9.14 -11.85
CA ASP A 221 -46.11 -9.60 -10.51
C ASP A 221 -45.20 -8.89 -9.51
N ARG A 222 -45.80 -8.11 -8.61
CA ARG A 222 -45.11 -7.37 -7.54
C ARG A 222 -44.96 -8.17 -6.24
N GLY A 223 -45.11 -9.50 -6.29
CA GLY A 223 -44.96 -10.38 -5.12
C GLY A 223 -46.22 -10.53 -4.26
N LEU A 224 -47.33 -9.89 -4.65
CA LEU A 224 -48.65 -9.99 -4.00
C LEU A 224 -49.51 -11.12 -4.57
N GLY A 225 -49.04 -11.81 -5.61
CA GLY A 225 -49.78 -12.90 -6.29
C GLY A 225 -50.84 -12.41 -7.30
N GLU A 226 -51.02 -11.09 -7.42
CA GLU A 226 -51.83 -10.47 -8.48
C GLU A 226 -50.94 -10.13 -9.68
N VAL A 227 -51.30 -10.66 -10.85
CA VAL A 227 -50.57 -10.43 -12.11
C VAL A 227 -51.25 -9.31 -12.89
N GLU A 228 -50.61 -8.15 -12.92
CA GLU A 228 -51.03 -7.00 -13.72
C GLU A 228 -50.61 -7.19 -15.19
N ARG A 229 -51.44 -6.68 -16.12
CA ARG A 229 -51.19 -6.78 -17.57
C ARG A 229 -51.02 -5.40 -18.18
N PHE A 230 -49.90 -5.19 -18.87
CA PHE A 230 -49.56 -3.94 -19.52
C PHE A 230 -49.45 -4.14 -21.04
N GLY A 231 -50.23 -3.37 -21.79
CA GLY A 231 -50.08 -3.29 -23.25
C GLY A 231 -48.82 -2.51 -23.63
N LEU A 232 -48.12 -2.96 -24.68
CA LEU A 232 -46.93 -2.26 -25.18
C LEU A 232 -47.28 -1.29 -26.31
N LYS A 233 -46.49 -0.23 -26.45
CA LYS A 233 -46.54 0.69 -27.59
C LYS A 233 -45.64 0.18 -28.71
N TYR A 234 -46.12 0.21 -29.95
CA TYR A 234 -45.34 -0.21 -31.12
C TYR A 234 -44.29 0.86 -31.47
N GLY A 235 -43.01 0.46 -31.48
CA GLY A 235 -41.86 1.33 -31.74
C GLY A 235 -41.26 1.20 -33.15
N GLY A 236 -41.85 0.37 -34.02
CA GLY A 236 -41.32 0.06 -35.36
C GLY A 236 -40.32 -1.11 -35.37
N LYS A 237 -40.04 -1.67 -36.56
CA LYS A 237 -39.13 -2.83 -36.76
C LYS A 237 -39.44 -4.02 -35.84
N GLU A 238 -40.72 -4.35 -35.64
CA GLU A 238 -41.15 -5.45 -34.77
C GLU A 238 -40.75 -5.31 -33.29
N LYS A 239 -40.41 -4.09 -32.84
CA LYS A 239 -40.13 -3.76 -31.44
C LYS A 239 -41.36 -3.14 -30.77
N TYR A 240 -41.72 -3.67 -29.62
CA TYR A 240 -42.77 -3.15 -28.75
C TYR A 240 -42.17 -2.77 -27.41
N THR A 241 -42.50 -1.61 -26.87
CA THR A 241 -41.88 -1.11 -25.64
C THR A 241 -42.93 -0.60 -24.66
N ILE A 242 -42.69 -0.83 -23.38
CA ILE A 242 -43.46 -0.25 -22.28
C ILE A 242 -42.48 0.28 -21.23
N LYS A 243 -42.86 1.40 -20.63
CA LYS A 243 -42.19 1.99 -19.48
C LYS A 243 -43.08 1.74 -18.26
N ILE A 244 -42.61 0.93 -17.32
CA ILE A 244 -43.29 0.68 -16.05
C ILE A 244 -42.71 1.69 -15.06
N GLU A 245 -43.53 2.67 -14.68
CA GLU A 245 -43.06 3.78 -13.86
C GLU A 245 -42.91 3.39 -12.39
N LYS A 246 -41.85 3.93 -11.76
CA LYS A 246 -41.59 3.87 -10.30
C LYS A 246 -41.62 2.46 -9.70
N ILE A 247 -40.63 1.64 -10.04
CA ILE A 247 -40.45 0.34 -9.40
C ILE A 247 -39.95 0.55 -7.96
N MET A 248 -40.78 0.21 -6.97
CA MET A 248 -40.47 0.44 -5.54
C MET A 248 -39.88 -0.79 -4.85
N GLU A 249 -40.20 -2.00 -5.34
CA GLU A 249 -39.81 -3.29 -4.76
C GLU A 249 -39.47 -4.29 -5.87
N ASP A 250 -38.83 -5.39 -5.48
CA ASP A 250 -38.50 -6.50 -6.38
C ASP A 250 -39.72 -6.97 -7.18
N THR A 251 -39.66 -6.82 -8.49
CA THR A 251 -40.80 -7.05 -9.38
C THR A 251 -40.46 -8.14 -10.40
N LEU A 252 -41.34 -9.13 -10.55
CA LEU A 252 -41.23 -10.16 -11.59
C LEU A 252 -41.99 -9.70 -12.84
N TYR A 253 -41.42 -9.92 -14.02
CA TYR A 253 -42.07 -9.61 -15.28
C TYR A 253 -41.82 -10.69 -16.34
N ARG A 254 -42.77 -10.86 -17.25
CA ARG A 254 -42.63 -11.72 -18.43
C ARG A 254 -43.40 -11.17 -19.63
N GLY A 255 -42.88 -11.41 -20.83
CA GLY A 255 -43.58 -11.09 -22.07
C GLY A 255 -44.55 -12.20 -22.45
N VAL A 256 -45.68 -11.83 -23.04
CA VAL A 256 -46.69 -12.75 -23.57
C VAL A 256 -47.09 -12.34 -24.98
N LEU A 257 -47.07 -13.30 -25.91
CA LEU A 257 -47.50 -13.12 -27.30
C LEU A 257 -48.40 -14.29 -27.71
N GLY A 258 -49.71 -14.06 -27.79
CA GLY A 258 -50.70 -15.12 -28.02
C GLY A 258 -50.61 -16.20 -26.92
N ASN A 259 -50.23 -17.43 -27.29
CA ASN A 259 -50.03 -18.54 -26.34
C ASN A 259 -48.57 -18.71 -25.89
N ALA A 260 -47.63 -17.95 -26.46
CA ALA A 260 -46.21 -18.02 -26.11
C ALA A 260 -45.91 -17.09 -24.94
N LYS A 261 -45.16 -17.58 -23.94
CA LYS A 261 -44.74 -16.82 -22.77
C LYS A 261 -43.22 -16.87 -22.65
N SER A 262 -42.61 -15.77 -22.21
CA SER A 262 -41.21 -15.81 -21.81
C SER A 262 -41.07 -16.48 -20.43
N GLY A 263 -39.82 -16.73 -20.02
CA GLY A 263 -39.53 -16.96 -18.60
C GLY A 263 -39.91 -15.74 -17.76
N TRP A 264 -40.03 -15.94 -16.46
CA TRP A 264 -40.10 -14.83 -15.51
C TRP A 264 -38.70 -14.25 -15.31
N TYR A 265 -38.58 -12.94 -15.46
CA TYR A 265 -37.38 -12.18 -15.19
C TYR A 265 -37.62 -11.29 -13.97
N LYS A 266 -36.56 -11.03 -13.20
CA LYS A 266 -36.65 -10.23 -11.97
C LYS A 266 -36.02 -8.86 -12.21
N ALA A 267 -36.80 -7.82 -11.99
CA ALA A 267 -36.29 -6.47 -11.74
C ALA A 267 -36.01 -6.39 -10.24
N ARG A 268 -34.75 -6.50 -9.85
CA ARG A 268 -34.32 -6.39 -8.45
C ARG A 268 -34.05 -4.93 -8.13
N VAL A 269 -34.64 -4.45 -7.03
CA VAL A 269 -34.38 -3.11 -6.51
C VAL A 269 -33.14 -3.18 -5.61
N VAL A 270 -32.14 -2.39 -5.97
CA VAL A 270 -30.89 -2.29 -5.21
C VAL A 270 -31.17 -1.57 -3.90
N ARG A 271 -30.79 -2.17 -2.78
CA ARG A 271 -30.91 -1.54 -1.46
C ARG A 271 -29.84 -0.48 -1.32
N GLU A 272 -30.27 0.76 -1.11
CA GLU A 272 -29.36 1.89 -0.91
C GLU A 272 -28.46 1.63 0.32
N PRO A 273 -27.16 1.96 0.23
CA PRO A 273 -26.25 1.87 1.35
C PRO A 273 -26.74 2.69 2.55
N SER A 274 -26.76 2.08 3.74
CA SER A 274 -27.10 2.73 5.01
C SER A 274 -25.99 2.51 6.04
N LEU A 275 -25.61 3.57 6.76
CA LEU A 275 -24.66 3.44 7.87
C LEU A 275 -25.39 2.92 9.11
N GLU A 276 -25.09 1.69 9.51
CA GLU A 276 -25.71 1.07 10.70
C GLU A 276 -24.88 1.33 11.95
N TYR A 277 -23.56 1.33 11.80
CA TYR A 277 -22.61 1.59 12.88
C TYR A 277 -21.35 2.25 12.34
N ILE A 278 -20.79 3.17 13.12
CA ILE A 278 -19.47 3.73 12.87
C ILE A 278 -18.71 3.93 14.18
N ARG A 279 -17.42 3.64 14.12
CA ARG A 279 -16.44 3.99 15.14
C ARG A 279 -15.29 4.70 14.45
N CYS A 280 -15.07 5.94 14.85
CA CYS A 280 -13.95 6.75 14.43
C CYS A 280 -12.99 6.88 15.62
N GLU A 281 -11.75 6.43 15.46
CA GLU A 281 -10.70 6.54 16.46
C GLU A 281 -9.60 7.46 15.91
N ILE A 282 -9.35 8.56 16.61
CA ILE A 282 -8.34 9.55 16.23
C ILE A 282 -7.19 9.43 17.20
N THR A 283 -6.03 9.05 16.68
CA THR A 283 -4.79 8.95 17.45
C THR A 283 -3.87 10.08 17.01
N GLU A 284 -3.58 11.02 17.90
CA GLU A 284 -2.63 12.08 17.63
C GLU A 284 -1.19 11.55 17.52
N PRO A 285 -0.24 12.32 16.97
CA PRO A 285 1.16 11.92 16.93
C PRO A 285 1.70 11.55 18.32
N ALA A 286 2.61 10.58 18.36
CA ALA A 286 3.13 10.04 19.62
C ALA A 286 3.77 11.10 20.54
N TYR A 287 4.33 12.17 19.97
CA TYR A 287 4.96 13.25 20.73
C TYR A 287 3.97 14.07 21.56
N ALA A 288 2.69 14.10 21.18
CA ALA A 288 1.65 14.82 21.91
C ALA A 288 1.23 14.11 23.22
N GLY A 289 1.51 12.80 23.33
CA GLY A 289 1.23 12.02 24.55
C GLY A 289 -0.26 11.89 24.90
N THR A 290 -1.17 12.21 23.98
CA THR A 290 -2.62 12.16 24.22
C THR A 290 -3.20 10.75 24.01
N SER A 291 -4.28 10.45 24.74
CA SER A 291 -5.01 9.19 24.54
C SER A 291 -5.91 9.27 23.29
N PRO A 292 -6.09 8.17 22.53
CA PRO A 292 -6.93 8.18 21.35
C PRO A 292 -8.36 8.65 21.64
N MET A 293 -8.87 9.55 20.80
CA MET A 293 -10.25 10.04 20.87
C MET A 293 -11.16 9.10 20.06
N VAL A 294 -12.08 8.42 20.74
CA VAL A 294 -13.06 7.52 20.09
C VAL A 294 -14.42 8.20 19.99
N ARG A 295 -14.99 8.24 18.78
CA ARG A 295 -16.33 8.75 18.50
C ARG A 295 -17.17 7.68 17.81
N LYS A 296 -18.49 7.72 18.05
CA LYS A 296 -19.50 6.83 17.42
C LYS A 296 -20.24 7.48 16.24
N SER A 297 -19.68 8.57 15.72
CA SER A 297 -20.14 9.30 14.54
C SER A 297 -18.98 10.18 14.06
N MET A 298 -18.92 10.40 12.76
CA MET A 298 -18.02 11.30 12.07
C MET A 298 -18.56 12.74 12.06
N GLU A 299 -19.83 12.96 12.42
CA GLU A 299 -20.45 14.28 12.34
C GLU A 299 -19.78 15.35 13.23
N GLY A 300 -19.77 16.57 12.68
CA GLY A 300 -19.29 17.79 13.34
C GLY A 300 -17.88 18.20 12.94
N GLU A 301 -17.30 19.07 13.76
CA GLU A 301 -15.92 19.54 13.59
C GLU A 301 -14.98 18.79 14.53
N ILE A 302 -13.85 18.35 13.99
CA ILE A 302 -12.84 17.56 14.69
C ILE A 302 -11.54 18.35 14.64
N PHE A 303 -11.00 18.68 15.80
CA PHE A 303 -9.69 19.33 15.95
C PHE A 303 -8.65 18.28 16.29
N CYS A 304 -7.53 18.28 15.56
CA CYS A 304 -6.42 17.37 15.80
C CYS A 304 -5.12 17.96 15.26
N LEU A 305 -3.98 17.42 15.69
CA LEU A 305 -2.67 17.81 15.19
C LEU A 305 -2.39 17.27 13.78
N SER A 306 -1.50 17.94 13.05
CA SER A 306 -0.99 17.43 11.78
C SER A 306 -0.28 16.09 12.01
N GLY A 307 -0.53 15.11 11.15
CA GLY A 307 0.01 13.76 11.29
C GLY A 307 -0.84 12.83 12.18
N SER A 308 -1.96 13.32 12.73
CA SER A 308 -2.93 12.46 13.43
C SER A 308 -3.47 11.37 12.51
N ARG A 309 -3.73 10.18 13.06
CA ARG A 309 -4.30 9.05 12.33
C ARG A 309 -5.78 8.92 12.69
N LEU A 310 -6.63 8.90 11.67
CA LEU A 310 -8.05 8.56 11.79
C LEU A 310 -8.27 7.13 11.30
N ASP A 311 -8.61 6.25 12.24
CA ASP A 311 -9.03 4.88 11.99
C ASP A 311 -10.56 4.82 11.99
N ILE A 312 -11.13 4.31 10.90
CA ILE A 312 -12.57 4.15 10.75
C ILE A 312 -12.91 2.67 10.71
N GLU A 313 -13.92 2.30 11.49
CA GLU A 313 -14.60 1.01 11.43
C GLU A 313 -16.10 1.27 11.24
N ALA A 314 -16.68 0.76 10.16
CA ALA A 314 -18.07 0.99 9.80
C ALA A 314 -18.80 -0.30 9.43
N ASP A 315 -20.04 -0.45 9.91
CA ASP A 315 -21.00 -1.43 9.41
C ASP A 315 -21.96 -0.72 8.46
N ILE A 316 -22.03 -1.20 7.22
CA ILE A 316 -22.81 -0.58 6.16
C ILE A 316 -23.76 -1.62 5.59
N GLY A 317 -25.06 -1.37 5.81
CA GLY A 317 -26.15 -2.14 5.26
C GLY A 317 -26.40 -1.83 3.78
N GLY A 318 -27.21 -2.65 3.13
CA GLY A 318 -27.56 -2.50 1.71
C GLY A 318 -26.69 -3.29 0.76
N ASP A 319 -26.81 -3.01 -0.54
CA ASP A 319 -26.08 -3.69 -1.60
C ASP A 319 -24.87 -2.84 -2.03
N VAL A 320 -23.81 -2.92 -1.23
CA VAL A 320 -22.59 -2.11 -1.34
C VAL A 320 -21.52 -2.84 -2.14
N GLU A 321 -20.84 -2.12 -3.03
CA GLU A 321 -19.68 -2.60 -3.76
C GLU A 321 -18.37 -2.15 -3.11
N ASP A 322 -18.22 -0.84 -2.89
CA ASP A 322 -17.01 -0.23 -2.35
C ASP A 322 -17.34 0.84 -1.29
N VAL A 323 -16.43 1.05 -0.34
CA VAL A 323 -16.54 2.12 0.67
C VAL A 323 -15.23 2.87 0.72
N TYR A 324 -15.28 4.20 0.75
CA TYR A 324 -14.10 5.03 0.80
C TYR A 324 -14.35 6.34 1.53
N ILE A 325 -13.27 6.96 2.01
CA ILE A 325 -13.28 8.34 2.51
C ILE A 325 -12.91 9.25 1.35
N MET A 326 -13.74 10.26 1.14
CA MET A 326 -13.54 11.31 0.14
C MET A 326 -13.03 12.58 0.81
N HIS A 327 -11.91 13.11 0.32
CA HIS A 327 -11.33 14.39 0.74
C HIS A 327 -10.83 15.15 -0.49
N GLY A 328 -11.58 16.19 -0.92
CA GLY A 328 -11.32 16.85 -2.19
C GLY A 328 -11.41 15.87 -3.36
N GLU A 329 -10.33 15.72 -4.13
CA GLU A 329 -10.21 14.73 -5.21
C GLU A 329 -9.58 13.40 -4.76
N SER A 330 -9.19 13.27 -3.49
CA SER A 330 -8.57 12.05 -2.96
C SER A 330 -9.60 11.05 -2.46
N HIS A 331 -9.40 9.78 -2.81
CA HIS A 331 -10.23 8.65 -2.42
C HIS A 331 -9.38 7.66 -1.62
N ILE A 332 -9.78 7.40 -0.37
CA ILE A 332 -9.09 6.44 0.51
C ILE A 332 -10.01 5.25 0.72
N GLU A 333 -9.69 4.11 0.09
CA GLU A 333 -10.51 2.90 0.14
C GLU A 333 -10.49 2.25 1.54
N LEU A 334 -11.68 1.87 2.01
CA LEU A 334 -11.85 1.00 3.17
C LEU A 334 -11.89 -0.44 2.68
N LYS A 335 -11.29 -1.34 3.46
CA LYS A 335 -11.31 -2.77 3.17
C LYS A 335 -12.31 -3.47 4.06
N ARG A 336 -13.08 -4.36 3.45
CA ARG A 336 -14.00 -5.22 4.19
C ARG A 336 -13.25 -6.36 4.85
N ASP A 337 -13.45 -6.53 6.15
CA ASP A 337 -12.84 -7.61 6.93
C ASP A 337 -13.70 -8.91 6.92
N ILE A 338 -13.21 -9.94 7.61
CA ILE A 338 -13.87 -11.26 7.69
C ILE A 338 -15.21 -11.18 8.45
N SER A 339 -15.34 -10.23 9.39
CA SER A 339 -16.58 -10.01 10.13
C SER A 339 -17.65 -9.26 9.34
N GLY A 340 -17.26 -8.70 8.19
CA GLY A 340 -18.14 -7.95 7.30
C GLY A 340 -18.05 -6.44 7.48
N MET A 341 -17.25 -5.95 8.43
CA MET A 341 -17.02 -4.54 8.74
C MET A 341 -16.05 -3.91 7.74
N TRP A 342 -16.28 -2.64 7.41
CA TRP A 342 -15.38 -1.85 6.59
C TRP A 342 -14.38 -1.11 7.47
N ARG A 343 -13.08 -1.29 7.19
CA ARG A 343 -12.00 -0.67 7.97
C ARG A 343 -11.00 0.05 7.09
N GLY A 344 -10.54 1.21 7.54
CA GLY A 344 -9.54 2.01 6.85
C GLY A 344 -8.87 2.99 7.80
N SER A 345 -7.72 3.49 7.37
CA SER A 345 -6.92 4.43 8.14
C SER A 345 -6.43 5.54 7.23
N VAL A 346 -6.49 6.78 7.70
CA VAL A 346 -6.00 7.96 6.99
C VAL A 346 -5.12 8.80 7.91
N VAL A 347 -3.99 9.27 7.40
CA VAL A 347 -3.15 10.27 8.08
C VAL A 347 -3.64 11.66 7.69
N LEU A 348 -3.96 12.47 8.70
CA LEU A 348 -4.55 13.79 8.56
C LEU A 348 -3.44 14.84 8.52
N THR A 349 -3.15 15.39 7.34
CA THR A 349 -2.13 16.44 7.17
C THR A 349 -2.72 17.79 6.81
N ASN A 350 -3.93 17.82 6.26
CA ASN A 350 -4.58 19.04 5.79
C ASN A 350 -6.00 19.15 6.34
N SER A 351 -6.39 20.38 6.68
CA SER A 351 -7.77 20.70 7.05
C SER A 351 -8.70 20.55 5.86
N GLY A 352 -9.93 20.09 6.11
CA GLY A 352 -10.97 20.06 5.08
C GLY A 352 -12.13 19.15 5.44
N GLN A 353 -13.00 18.95 4.46
CA GLN A 353 -14.14 18.06 4.58
C GLN A 353 -13.72 16.63 4.26
N PHE A 354 -14.12 15.70 5.12
CA PHE A 354 -13.94 14.26 4.93
C PHE A 354 -15.31 13.61 4.97
N SER A 355 -15.68 12.92 3.90
CA SER A 355 -16.99 12.29 3.76
C SER A 355 -16.83 10.79 3.61
N LEU A 356 -17.54 10.01 4.42
CA LEU A 356 -17.63 8.57 4.24
C LEU A 356 -18.65 8.30 3.13
N VAL A 357 -18.21 7.63 2.06
CA VAL A 357 -19.03 7.34 0.89
C VAL A 357 -19.09 5.85 0.67
N ALA A 358 -20.30 5.33 0.45
CA ALA A 358 -20.52 3.96 0.00
C ALA A 358 -21.06 3.97 -1.42
N ARG A 359 -20.35 3.27 -2.31
CA ARG A 359 -20.77 3.03 -3.68
C ARG A 359 -21.60 1.77 -3.73
N ASP A 360 -22.81 1.87 -4.26
CA ASP A 360 -23.64 0.69 -4.48
C ASP A 360 -23.23 -0.09 -5.74
N ILE A 361 -23.81 -1.28 -5.91
CA ILE A 361 -23.56 -2.17 -7.05
C ILE A 361 -23.98 -1.59 -8.42
N LEU A 362 -24.69 -0.45 -8.46
CA LEU A 362 -25.03 0.29 -9.67
C LEU A 362 -24.10 1.49 -9.91
N LYS A 363 -23.00 1.58 -9.16
CA LYS A 363 -21.98 2.63 -9.25
C LYS A 363 -22.48 4.03 -8.85
N LYS A 364 -23.55 4.11 -8.06
CA LYS A 364 -24.00 5.38 -7.46
C LYS A 364 -23.32 5.57 -6.10
N ASP A 365 -22.74 6.74 -5.92
CA ASP A 365 -22.07 7.13 -4.68
C ASP A 365 -23.11 7.69 -3.70
N ASN A 366 -23.16 7.12 -2.50
CA ASN A 366 -24.06 7.51 -1.43
C ASN A 366 -23.23 8.06 -0.26
N MET A 367 -23.37 9.36 0.02
CA MET A 367 -22.65 10.04 1.10
C MET A 367 -23.35 9.73 2.42
N LEU A 368 -22.65 9.04 3.32
CA LEU A 368 -23.22 8.51 4.57
C LEU A 368 -23.09 9.50 5.72
N GLU A 369 -21.86 9.87 6.06
CA GLU A 369 -21.54 10.85 7.09
C GLU A 369 -20.42 11.78 6.62
N THR A 370 -20.28 12.93 7.28
CA THR A 370 -19.27 13.93 6.94
C THR A 370 -18.74 14.63 8.19
N ALA A 371 -17.42 14.71 8.28
CA ALA A 371 -16.69 15.53 9.24
C ALA A 371 -16.08 16.76 8.56
N LYS A 372 -15.97 17.84 9.31
CA LYS A 372 -14.98 18.88 9.05
C LYS A 372 -13.77 18.61 9.95
N ILE A 373 -12.64 18.28 9.36
CA ILE A 373 -11.38 18.09 10.10
C ILE A 373 -10.58 19.37 10.01
N THR A 374 -10.22 19.92 11.16
CA THR A 374 -9.42 21.13 11.30
C THR A 374 -8.09 20.77 11.97
N ILE A 375 -7.01 20.92 11.22
CA ILE A 375 -5.65 20.71 11.72
C ILE A 375 -5.24 21.93 12.55
N THR A 376 -4.94 21.70 13.82
CA THR A 376 -4.37 22.71 14.71
C THR A 376 -2.86 22.74 14.51
N PRO A 377 -2.26 23.90 14.21
CA PRO A 377 -0.81 24.01 14.12
C PRO A 377 -0.18 23.85 15.50
N ASP A 378 0.93 23.14 15.53
CA ASP A 378 1.77 22.99 16.71
C ASP A 378 2.66 24.24 16.87
N ASN A 379 2.65 24.84 18.07
CA ASN A 379 3.38 26.07 18.33
C ASN A 379 4.87 25.76 18.56
N PRO A 380 5.80 26.66 18.21
CA PRO A 380 7.19 26.51 18.60
C PRO A 380 7.35 26.67 20.12
N PRO A 381 8.41 26.08 20.71
CA PRO A 381 8.67 26.21 22.14
C PRO A 381 9.01 27.67 22.48
N SER A 382 8.87 28.06 23.74
CA SER A 382 9.34 29.34 24.25
C SER A 382 10.51 29.12 25.18
N ILE A 383 11.65 29.76 24.93
CA ILE A 383 12.80 29.78 25.84
C ILE A 383 13.14 31.21 26.23
N LYS A 384 13.37 31.43 27.53
CA LYS A 384 13.75 32.72 28.11
C LYS A 384 15.02 32.57 28.91
N LEU A 385 15.93 33.52 28.72
CA LEU A 385 17.11 33.64 29.53
C LEU A 385 16.78 34.45 30.81
N VAL A 386 16.98 33.83 31.96
CA VAL A 386 16.73 34.43 33.27
C VAL A 386 17.95 35.26 33.69
N SER A 387 19.15 34.71 33.51
CA SER A 387 20.44 35.33 33.85
C SER A 387 21.58 34.68 33.06
N PRO A 388 22.66 35.40 32.70
CA PRO A 388 22.84 36.85 32.80
C PRO A 388 21.99 37.60 31.77
N LYS A 389 21.87 38.93 31.90
CA LYS A 389 21.10 39.76 30.95
C LYS A 389 21.99 40.78 30.27
N GLY A 390 21.91 40.87 28.94
CA GLY A 390 22.65 41.86 28.16
C GLY A 390 24.14 41.52 28.09
N ARG A 391 25.00 42.47 28.48
CA ARG A 391 26.46 42.31 28.45
C ARG A 391 26.98 41.86 29.81
N THR A 392 27.84 40.85 29.80
CA THR A 392 28.53 40.34 30.99
C THR A 392 30.00 40.12 30.69
N ASP A 393 30.85 40.35 31.67
CA ASP A 393 32.23 39.89 31.64
C ASP A 393 32.26 38.47 32.24
N VAL A 394 33.04 37.57 31.66
CA VAL A 394 33.23 36.21 32.19
C VAL A 394 34.44 36.18 33.14
N ALA A 395 34.39 35.30 34.15
CA ALA A 395 35.52 35.08 35.04
C ALA A 395 36.69 34.42 34.29
N THR A 396 37.88 34.41 34.93
CA THR A 396 39.12 33.87 34.35
C THR A 396 39.05 32.37 34.02
N ASP A 397 38.10 31.63 34.62
CA ASP A 397 37.84 30.23 34.29
C ASP A 397 37.11 30.03 32.95
N LEU A 398 36.64 31.12 32.32
CA LEU A 398 35.91 31.13 31.05
C LEU A 398 34.62 30.29 31.08
N ILE A 399 34.02 30.12 32.27
CA ILE A 399 32.76 29.38 32.44
C ILE A 399 31.58 30.37 32.47
N LEU A 400 30.76 30.37 31.43
CA LEU A 400 29.52 31.13 31.40
C LEU A 400 28.37 30.29 31.99
N THR A 401 27.85 30.70 33.15
CA THR A 401 26.64 30.08 33.72
C THR A 401 25.38 30.85 33.31
N MET A 402 24.45 30.15 32.66
CA MET A 402 23.18 30.69 32.17
C MET A 402 21.99 30.01 32.83
N SER A 403 21.15 30.79 33.50
CA SER A 403 19.86 30.34 34.04
C SER A 403 18.77 30.55 33.00
N TYR A 404 17.94 29.53 32.76
CA TYR A 404 16.90 29.60 31.75
C TYR A 404 15.56 29.01 32.21
N SER A 405 14.50 29.39 31.48
CA SER A 405 13.17 28.79 31.60
C SER A 405 12.61 28.57 30.20
N ALA A 406 12.28 27.32 29.90
CA ALA A 406 11.71 26.89 28.63
C ALA A 406 10.36 26.20 28.85
N SER A 407 9.41 26.44 27.96
CA SER A 407 8.07 25.85 27.99
C SER A 407 7.58 25.52 26.59
N ASP A 408 6.86 24.42 26.46
CA ASP A 408 6.25 23.95 25.23
C ASP A 408 4.89 23.28 25.50
N ASP A 409 4.01 23.26 24.51
CA ASP A 409 2.67 22.69 24.63
C ASP A 409 2.70 21.14 24.73
N TYR A 410 3.67 20.48 24.07
CA TYR A 410 3.75 19.02 23.97
C TYR A 410 5.06 18.43 24.49
N GLY A 411 6.14 19.19 24.48
CA GLY A 411 7.39 18.82 25.14
C GLY A 411 8.64 19.36 24.46
N ILE A 412 9.66 19.59 25.27
CA ILE A 412 10.97 20.04 24.82
C ILE A 412 11.87 18.82 24.62
N SER A 413 12.45 18.68 23.43
CA SER A 413 13.39 17.61 23.12
C SER A 413 14.82 17.96 23.51
N THR A 414 15.25 19.20 23.24
CA THR A 414 16.65 19.62 23.38
C THR A 414 16.74 21.08 23.81
N ILE A 415 17.68 21.36 24.72
CA ILE A 415 18.15 22.71 25.00
C ILE A 415 19.64 22.75 24.72
N GLY A 416 20.06 23.76 23.95
CA GLY A 416 21.45 23.95 23.58
C GLY A 416 21.86 25.41 23.58
N VAL A 417 23.14 25.62 23.30
CA VAL A 417 23.76 26.93 23.13
C VAL A 417 24.13 27.11 21.68
N GLU A 418 23.81 28.27 21.14
CA GLU A 418 24.40 28.79 19.92
C GLU A 418 25.31 29.96 20.28
N TYR A 419 26.48 30.00 19.65
CA TYR A 419 27.46 31.05 19.87
C TYR A 419 27.98 31.60 18.54
N ILE A 420 28.45 32.84 18.58
CA ILE A 420 29.21 33.49 17.51
C ILE A 420 30.35 34.28 18.15
N VAL A 421 31.59 34.04 17.73
CA VAL A 421 32.76 34.85 18.11
C VAL A 421 32.80 36.06 17.19
N GLU A 422 32.69 37.27 17.75
CA GLU A 422 32.50 38.50 16.96
C GLU A 422 33.69 38.88 16.07
N THR A 423 34.91 38.44 16.41
CA THR A 423 36.15 38.78 15.69
C THR A 423 36.38 37.87 14.49
N THR A 424 36.24 36.55 14.67
CA THR A 424 36.41 35.59 13.57
C THR A 424 35.14 35.41 12.74
N GLY A 425 33.97 35.70 13.32
CA GLY A 425 32.67 35.35 12.75
C GLY A 425 32.35 33.86 12.85
N ASP A 426 33.20 33.07 13.53
CA ASP A 426 32.97 31.65 13.73
C ASP A 426 31.77 31.45 14.65
N GLY A 427 30.85 30.60 14.22
CA GLY A 427 29.65 30.29 14.96
C GLY A 427 29.34 28.80 14.94
N GLY A 428 28.66 28.34 15.98
CA GLY A 428 28.34 26.94 16.13
C GLY A 428 27.22 26.69 17.14
N ARG A 429 26.81 25.42 17.22
CA ARG A 429 25.80 24.96 18.17
C ARG A 429 26.32 23.80 18.99
N PHE A 430 26.03 23.84 20.28
CA PHE A 430 26.25 22.74 21.20
C PHE A 430 24.93 22.33 21.83
N SER A 431 24.59 21.05 21.72
CA SER A 431 23.51 20.47 22.51
C SER A 431 24.00 20.24 23.93
N LEU A 432 23.27 20.73 24.93
CA LEU A 432 23.70 20.68 26.33
C LEU A 432 22.82 19.74 27.16
N ILE A 433 21.50 19.78 26.96
CA ILE A 433 20.54 19.06 27.80
C ILE A 433 19.48 18.41 26.89
N GLY A 434 19.24 17.11 27.11
CA GLY A 434 18.05 16.43 26.58
C GLY A 434 16.84 16.77 27.43
N GLY A 435 15.81 17.38 26.84
CA GLY A 435 14.63 17.85 27.56
C GLY A 435 13.70 16.73 28.03
N GLY A 436 13.90 15.50 27.54
CA GLY A 436 13.15 14.31 27.99
C GLY A 436 11.66 14.33 27.64
N GLY A 437 11.20 15.29 26.82
CA GLY A 437 9.78 15.47 26.50
C GLY A 437 8.99 16.21 27.58
N ASN A 438 9.65 16.89 28.53
CA ASN A 438 8.94 17.71 29.51
C ASN A 438 8.37 18.98 28.86
N THR A 439 7.14 19.36 29.23
CA THR A 439 6.48 20.58 28.76
C THR A 439 7.03 21.85 29.41
N GLN A 440 7.76 21.72 30.53
CA GLN A 440 8.42 22.85 31.18
C GLN A 440 9.76 22.41 31.77
N ILE A 441 10.81 23.19 31.51
CA ILE A 441 12.17 22.94 31.97
C ILE A 441 12.78 24.28 32.42
N SER A 442 13.37 24.29 33.60
CA SER A 442 14.14 25.43 34.09
C SER A 442 15.37 24.92 34.82
N GLY A 443 16.47 25.65 34.73
CA GLY A 443 17.71 25.29 35.40
C GLY A 443 18.85 26.18 34.98
N ASP A 444 20.04 25.82 35.46
CA ASP A 444 21.29 26.47 35.13
C ASP A 444 22.09 25.58 34.19
N VAL A 445 22.74 26.20 33.20
CA VAL A 445 23.66 25.52 32.30
C VAL A 445 24.99 26.26 32.26
N SER A 446 26.08 25.53 32.43
CA SER A 446 27.43 26.07 32.33
C SER A 446 27.97 25.78 30.93
N PHE A 447 28.38 26.82 30.23
CA PHE A 447 29.02 26.75 28.94
C PHE A 447 30.49 27.15 29.09
N ASP A 448 31.37 26.18 28.82
CA ASP A 448 32.81 26.39 28.80
C ASP A 448 33.21 27.08 27.48
N LEU A 449 33.60 28.35 27.58
CA LEU A 449 33.98 29.15 26.43
C LEU A 449 35.32 28.71 25.84
N ASN A 450 36.18 27.97 26.55
CA ASN A 450 37.42 27.43 25.97
C ASN A 450 37.15 26.53 24.76
N ARG A 451 35.97 25.92 24.71
CA ARG A 451 35.55 25.06 23.59
C ARG A 451 35.36 25.80 22.28
N VAL A 452 35.32 27.13 22.32
CA VAL A 452 35.20 28.00 21.14
C VAL A 452 36.46 28.81 20.88
N ASP A 453 37.55 28.51 21.61
CA ASP A 453 38.88 29.10 21.48
C ASP A 453 38.87 30.64 21.35
N PRO A 454 38.18 31.36 22.25
CA PRO A 454 38.05 32.80 22.13
C PRO A 454 39.33 33.46 22.69
N LEU A 455 39.78 34.55 22.06
CA LEU A 455 40.96 35.24 22.56
C LEU A 455 40.63 36.28 23.65
N PRO A 456 41.62 36.63 24.49
CA PRO A 456 41.55 37.77 25.37
C PRO A 456 41.07 39.05 24.64
N GLY A 457 40.01 39.66 25.16
CA GLY A 457 39.39 40.87 24.60
C GLY A 457 38.28 40.62 23.56
N ASP A 458 38.05 39.37 23.13
CA ASP A 458 36.95 39.03 22.23
C ASP A 458 35.57 39.23 22.89
N THR A 459 34.55 39.42 22.05
CA THR A 459 33.15 39.31 22.48
C THR A 459 32.54 38.06 21.85
N VAL A 460 31.99 37.19 22.69
CA VAL A 460 31.24 36.00 22.26
C VAL A 460 29.75 36.29 22.45
N LEU A 461 29.00 36.28 21.36
CA LEU A 461 27.54 36.36 21.39
C LEU A 461 26.99 34.98 21.67
N VAL A 462 26.30 34.80 22.79
CA VAL A 462 25.77 33.51 23.23
C VAL A 462 24.26 33.59 23.38
N ARG A 463 23.53 32.62 22.83
CA ARG A 463 22.09 32.48 23.08
C ARG A 463 21.72 31.02 23.28
N LEU A 464 20.68 30.78 24.06
CA LEU A 464 20.11 29.46 24.19
C LEU A 464 19.10 29.20 23.07
N TYR A 465 19.01 27.95 22.63
CA TYR A 465 17.94 27.51 21.75
C TYR A 465 17.22 26.30 22.37
N ALA A 466 15.91 26.23 22.13
CA ALA A 466 15.08 25.09 22.49
C ALA A 466 14.50 24.46 21.22
N LEU A 467 14.43 23.12 21.20
CA LEU A 467 13.74 22.34 20.18
C LEU A 467 12.54 21.64 20.81
N ASP A 468 11.39 21.69 20.14
CA ASP A 468 10.22 20.87 20.51
C ASP A 468 10.46 19.38 20.17
N ASN A 469 9.48 18.53 20.46
CA ASN A 469 9.50 17.10 20.15
C ASN A 469 8.71 16.74 18.88
N ASP A 470 8.42 17.72 18.01
CA ASP A 470 7.67 17.51 16.77
C ASP A 470 8.48 16.62 15.81
N THR A 471 7.98 15.41 15.59
CA THR A 471 8.59 14.41 14.68
C THR A 471 7.88 14.32 13.33
N VAL A 472 6.80 15.07 13.13
CA VAL A 472 5.98 15.04 11.91
C VAL A 472 6.45 16.11 10.93
N ALA A 473 6.50 17.38 11.37
CA ALA A 473 7.05 18.48 10.57
C ALA A 473 8.57 18.64 10.76
N GLY A 474 9.10 18.02 11.82
CA GLY A 474 10.46 18.17 12.30
C GLY A 474 10.53 19.21 13.43
N PRO A 475 11.55 19.13 14.31
CA PRO A 475 11.55 19.94 15.51
C PRO A 475 11.60 21.45 15.21
N LYS A 476 10.68 22.21 15.78
CA LYS A 476 10.69 23.68 15.68
C LYS A 476 11.69 24.24 16.69
N VAL A 477 12.36 25.32 16.29
CA VAL A 477 13.38 25.98 17.10
C VAL A 477 12.90 27.34 17.58
N SER A 478 13.22 27.66 18.82
CA SER A 478 13.16 29.02 19.36
C SER A 478 14.47 29.39 20.04
N TYR A 479 14.69 30.70 20.18
CA TYR A 479 15.92 31.27 20.73
C TYR A 479 15.59 32.18 21.89
N SER A 480 16.49 32.21 22.87
CA SER A 480 16.44 33.17 23.96
C SER A 480 16.97 34.53 23.52
N GLU A 481 16.93 35.48 24.46
CA GLU A 481 17.74 36.68 24.40
C GLU A 481 19.23 36.32 24.23
N THR A 482 19.97 37.17 23.51
CA THR A 482 21.41 37.03 23.30
C THR A 482 22.17 37.74 24.42
N VAL A 483 23.20 37.08 24.93
CA VAL A 483 24.18 37.61 25.88
C VAL A 483 25.43 37.99 25.12
N GLU A 484 25.94 39.19 25.39
CA GLU A 484 27.28 39.59 24.95
C GLU A 484 28.27 39.25 26.06
N VAL A 485 29.12 38.25 25.83
CA VAL A 485 30.13 37.83 26.79
C VAL A 485 31.47 38.37 26.38
N ARG A 486 32.05 39.25 27.20
CA ARG A 486 33.37 39.80 26.93
C ARG A 486 34.44 38.94 27.61
N ILE A 487 35.42 38.51 26.83
CA ILE A 487 36.60 37.81 27.33
C ILE A 487 37.56 38.87 27.89
N PRO A 488 38.06 38.71 29.13
CA PRO A 488 39.03 39.63 29.69
C PRO A 488 40.30 39.74 28.82
N ASP A 489 40.70 40.95 28.46
CA ASP A 489 42.04 41.22 27.86
C ASP A 489 43.09 41.13 28.97
N ILE A 490 44.34 40.74 28.68
CA ILE A 490 45.43 40.67 29.67
C ILE A 490 45.65 42.02 30.36
N VAL A 491 45.44 43.13 29.63
CA VAL A 491 45.51 44.49 30.19
C VAL A 491 44.35 44.76 31.16
N GLN A 492 43.15 44.24 30.86
CA GLN A 492 42.01 44.31 31.76
C GLN A 492 42.16 43.39 32.97
N PHE A 493 42.76 42.21 32.78
CA PHE A 493 43.13 41.31 33.87
C PHE A 493 44.06 42.06 34.84
N PHE A 494 45.14 42.67 34.37
CA PHE A 494 46.01 43.49 35.22
C PHE A 494 45.29 44.68 35.86
N ARG A 495 44.37 45.37 35.16
CA ARG A 495 43.56 46.45 35.77
C ARG A 495 42.57 45.95 36.83
N SER A 496 42.04 44.73 36.67
CA SER A 496 41.14 44.12 37.65
C SER A 496 41.87 43.62 38.89
N VAL A 497 43.12 43.16 38.70
CA VAL A 497 44.05 42.85 39.79
C VAL A 497 44.44 44.15 40.51
N ASP A 498 44.92 45.18 39.79
CA ASP A 498 45.27 46.50 40.36
C ASP A 498 44.06 47.22 41.04
N GLY A 499 42.82 46.86 40.66
CA GLY A 499 41.61 47.61 41.04
C GLY A 499 40.83 47.10 42.25
N GLU A 500 40.93 45.81 42.60
CA GLU A 500 40.14 45.22 43.71
C GLU A 500 40.92 44.22 44.58
N ARG A 501 42.07 43.71 44.12
CA ARG A 501 42.84 42.67 44.81
C ARG A 501 44.33 42.84 44.51
N ASP A 502 45.00 43.57 45.39
CA ASP A 502 46.42 43.95 45.32
C ASP A 502 47.37 42.73 45.49
N TYR A 503 47.27 41.72 44.62
CA TYR A 503 48.04 40.46 44.69
C TYR A 503 49.51 40.61 44.25
N LEU A 504 49.89 41.78 43.74
CA LEU A 504 51.21 42.01 43.12
C LEU A 504 51.97 43.20 43.70
N SER A 505 51.54 43.75 44.84
CA SER A 505 52.27 44.82 45.52
C SER A 505 53.51 44.25 46.22
N MET A 506 54.50 43.88 45.41
CA MET A 506 55.87 43.64 45.88
C MET A 506 56.42 44.89 46.59
N GLU A 507 55.86 46.07 46.30
CA GLU A 507 56.01 47.29 47.08
C GLU A 507 55.61 47.13 48.55
N GLU A 508 54.49 46.46 48.86
CA GLU A 508 54.09 46.23 50.25
C GLU A 508 55.03 45.25 50.97
N VAL A 509 55.57 44.27 50.26
CA VAL A 509 56.60 43.35 50.79
C VAL A 509 57.90 44.13 51.10
N LEU A 510 58.26 45.09 50.24
CA LEU A 510 59.38 45.99 50.48
C LEU A 510 59.14 46.94 51.65
N GLU A 511 57.95 47.53 51.76
CA GLU A 511 57.58 48.41 52.88
C GLU A 511 57.66 47.67 54.24
N GLU A 512 57.16 46.43 54.30
CA GLU A 512 57.29 45.60 55.51
C GLU A 512 58.77 45.28 55.81
N GLY A 513 59.57 44.97 54.79
CA GLY A 513 60.99 44.70 54.93
C GLY A 513 61.80 45.92 55.40
N GLU A 514 61.47 47.12 54.92
CA GLU A 514 62.04 48.40 55.37
C GLU A 514 61.65 48.70 56.82
N ALA A 515 60.38 48.48 57.18
CA ALA A 515 59.93 48.71 58.55
C ALA A 515 60.56 47.74 59.57
N ILE A 516 60.81 46.49 59.17
CA ILE A 516 61.62 45.54 59.96
C ILE A 516 63.05 46.09 60.15
N SER A 517 63.68 46.58 59.08
CA SER A 517 65.03 47.16 59.14
C SER A 517 65.10 48.40 60.06
N GLU A 518 64.07 49.25 60.03
CA GLU A 518 63.96 50.44 60.90
C GLU A 518 63.86 50.01 62.38
N MET A 519 62.98 49.06 62.70
CA MET A 519 62.85 48.54 64.08
C MET A 519 64.14 47.86 64.56
N LEU A 520 64.80 47.07 63.71
CA LEU A 520 66.09 46.46 64.04
C LEU A 520 67.18 47.51 64.31
N THR A 521 67.17 48.62 63.56
CA THR A 521 68.08 49.75 63.77
C THR A 521 67.80 50.45 65.10
N GLU A 522 66.53 50.69 65.43
CA GLU A 522 66.13 51.27 66.73
C GLU A 522 66.57 50.39 67.90
N ILE A 523 66.40 49.06 67.77
CA ILE A 523 66.87 48.09 68.76
C ILE A 523 68.40 48.17 68.89
N ALA A 524 69.14 48.17 67.78
CA ALA A 524 70.59 48.22 67.79
C ALA A 524 71.14 49.54 68.41
N GLN A 525 70.52 50.68 68.10
CA GLN A 525 70.88 51.98 68.68
C GLN A 525 70.55 52.04 70.18
N GLY A 526 69.38 51.56 70.58
CA GLY A 526 68.99 51.51 71.99
C GLY A 526 69.94 50.65 72.82
N MET A 527 70.42 49.54 72.25
CA MET A 527 71.45 48.70 72.84
C MET A 527 72.80 49.40 72.96
N GLU A 528 73.27 50.09 71.90
CA GLU A 528 74.56 50.79 71.91
C GLU A 528 74.59 51.94 72.94
N GLU A 529 73.47 52.62 73.14
CA GLU A 529 73.34 53.71 74.12
C GLU A 529 73.29 53.22 75.57
N ARG A 530 72.64 52.07 75.82
CA ARG A 530 72.34 51.60 77.18
C ARG A 530 73.23 50.46 77.68
N GLY A 531 73.93 49.75 76.78
CA GLY A 531 74.79 48.62 77.12
C GLY A 531 74.03 47.37 77.61
N GLU A 532 72.71 47.32 77.42
CA GLU A 532 71.89 46.14 77.74
C GLU A 532 70.62 46.13 76.90
N ILE A 533 70.06 44.94 76.65
CA ILE A 533 68.71 44.81 76.06
C ILE A 533 67.69 45.09 77.16
N ASP A 534 66.96 46.19 77.02
CA ASP A 534 65.84 46.51 77.90
C ASP A 534 64.56 45.76 77.50
N TYR A 535 63.56 45.80 78.39
CA TYR A 535 62.26 45.17 78.15
C TYR A 535 61.54 45.73 76.90
N GLU A 536 61.76 47.00 76.57
CA GLU A 536 61.19 47.64 75.38
C GLU A 536 61.76 47.02 74.09
N SER A 537 63.06 46.75 74.06
CA SER A 537 63.77 46.11 72.94
C SER A 537 63.30 44.66 72.73
N TYR A 538 63.03 43.92 73.81
CA TYR A 538 62.42 42.58 73.70
C TYR A 538 61.02 42.62 73.07
N SER A 539 60.17 43.58 73.45
CA SER A 539 58.85 43.75 72.84
C SER A 539 58.93 44.10 71.35
N LYS A 540 59.92 44.92 70.96
CA LYS A 540 60.16 45.26 69.55
C LYS A 540 60.69 44.05 68.76
N MET A 541 61.49 43.17 69.36
CA MET A 541 61.90 41.92 68.73
C MET A 541 60.72 40.97 68.47
N GLU A 542 59.77 40.87 69.39
CA GLU A 542 58.52 40.11 69.15
C GLU A 542 57.70 40.71 67.99
N GLU A 543 57.64 42.04 67.90
CA GLU A 543 56.99 42.73 66.78
C GLU A 543 57.69 42.46 65.45
N VAL A 544 59.02 42.48 65.42
CA VAL A 544 59.82 42.10 64.23
C VAL A 544 59.50 40.68 63.78
N ILE A 545 59.42 39.71 64.70
CA ILE A 545 59.05 38.31 64.37
C ILE A 545 57.65 38.25 63.74
N GLU A 546 56.70 39.02 64.24
CA GLU A 546 55.34 39.02 63.71
C GLU A 546 55.26 39.69 62.33
N ARG A 547 56.00 40.78 62.12
CA ARG A 547 56.12 41.42 60.80
C ARG A 547 56.81 40.52 59.79
N GLU A 548 57.85 39.79 60.19
CA GLU A 548 58.50 38.80 59.32
C GLU A 548 57.53 37.71 58.87
N LYS A 549 56.66 37.21 59.75
CA LYS A 549 55.62 36.24 59.35
C LYS A 549 54.62 36.84 58.36
N ASN A 550 54.24 38.10 58.54
CA ASN A 550 53.35 38.79 57.61
C ASN A 550 54.02 39.00 56.25
N LEU A 551 55.30 39.40 56.23
CA LEU A 551 56.12 39.51 55.04
C LEU A 551 56.13 38.17 54.28
N ARG A 552 56.42 37.05 54.98
CA ARG A 552 56.37 35.70 54.39
C ARG A 552 55.00 35.39 53.77
N LYS A 553 53.92 35.63 54.52
CA LYS A 553 52.56 35.35 54.05
C LYS A 553 52.21 36.14 52.78
N ARG A 554 52.55 37.43 52.73
CA ARG A 554 52.32 38.27 51.54
C ARG A 554 53.11 37.74 50.34
N ALA A 555 54.35 37.34 50.57
CA ALA A 555 55.17 36.84 49.49
C ALA A 555 54.74 35.42 49.01
N GLU A 556 54.14 34.59 49.87
CA GLU A 556 53.41 33.37 49.47
C GLU A 556 52.18 33.68 48.58
N GLU A 557 51.51 34.81 48.78
CA GLU A 557 50.39 35.26 47.94
C GLU A 557 50.89 35.72 46.56
N ILE A 558 52.03 36.42 46.50
CA ILE A 558 52.69 36.77 45.23
C ILE A 558 53.12 35.52 44.46
N LEU A 559 53.67 34.50 45.12
CA LEU A 559 54.03 33.22 44.49
C LEU A 559 52.83 32.55 43.81
N LYS A 560 51.64 32.60 44.43
CA LYS A 560 50.40 32.09 43.81
C LYS A 560 50.01 32.89 42.58
N GLY A 561 50.10 34.22 42.65
CA GLY A 561 49.81 35.08 41.50
C GLY A 561 50.75 34.82 40.33
N ILE A 562 52.04 34.57 40.58
CA ILE A 562 53.03 34.19 39.56
C ILE A 562 52.65 32.85 38.90
N ASP A 563 52.21 31.84 39.67
CA ASP A 563 51.81 30.55 39.11
C ASP A 563 50.51 30.65 38.30
N GLU A 564 49.52 31.43 38.73
CA GLU A 564 48.30 31.69 37.95
C GLU A 564 48.64 32.34 36.59
N MET A 565 49.53 33.34 36.58
CA MET A 565 49.99 33.97 35.34
C MET A 565 50.76 33.00 34.43
N ARG A 566 51.55 32.09 35.02
CA ARG A 566 52.27 31.06 34.27
C ARG A 566 51.31 30.07 33.62
N GLN A 567 50.29 29.62 34.35
CA GLN A 567 49.25 28.71 33.83
C GLN A 567 48.47 29.34 32.67
N MET A 568 48.07 30.61 32.80
CA MET A 568 47.44 31.36 31.70
C MET A 568 48.36 31.48 30.48
N GLY A 569 49.67 31.61 30.68
CA GLY A 569 50.64 31.69 29.58
C GLY A 569 50.89 30.38 28.84
N GLU A 570 50.76 29.23 29.52
CA GLU A 570 50.94 27.89 28.92
C GLU A 570 49.86 27.58 27.87
N GLU A 571 48.75 28.31 27.86
CA GLU A 571 47.68 28.21 26.85
C GLU A 571 48.01 28.93 25.54
N GLY A 572 49.22 29.51 25.40
CA GLY A 572 49.76 30.02 24.13
C GLY A 572 49.84 31.54 24.01
N TYR A 573 49.49 32.28 25.06
CA TYR A 573 49.44 33.75 25.05
C TYR A 573 50.77 34.43 25.41
N LEU A 574 51.70 33.71 26.05
CA LEU A 574 53.01 34.23 26.44
C LEU A 574 54.12 33.53 25.66
N SER A 575 55.22 34.23 25.40
CA SER A 575 56.40 33.61 24.81
C SER A 575 57.08 32.64 25.78
N GLU A 576 57.80 31.66 25.24
CA GLU A 576 58.63 30.74 26.03
C GLU A 576 59.64 31.51 26.92
N GLU A 577 60.13 32.67 26.46
CA GLU A 577 61.04 33.52 27.22
C GLU A 577 60.36 34.14 28.45
N THR A 578 59.14 34.64 28.29
CA THR A 578 58.35 35.21 29.38
C THR A 578 57.96 34.15 30.41
N LEU A 579 57.54 32.97 29.94
CA LEU A 579 57.26 31.81 30.81
C LEU A 579 58.50 31.40 31.62
N TYR A 580 59.67 31.35 30.98
CA TYR A 580 60.93 31.06 31.67
C TYR A 580 61.24 32.10 32.76
N LYS A 581 61.01 33.39 32.48
CA LYS A 581 61.24 34.46 33.46
C LYS A 581 60.26 34.41 34.63
N LEU A 582 59.00 34.03 34.42
CA LEU A 582 58.03 33.79 35.49
C LEU A 582 58.47 32.62 36.40
N SER A 583 58.93 31.50 35.82
CA SER A 583 59.47 30.38 36.61
C SER A 583 60.71 30.79 37.40
N LYS A 584 61.60 31.58 36.79
CA LYS A 584 62.79 32.09 37.48
C LYS A 584 62.46 33.07 38.59
N ALA A 585 61.45 33.93 38.38
CA ALA A 585 60.91 34.81 39.40
C ALA A 585 60.41 34.02 40.62
N GLN A 586 59.62 32.98 40.36
CA GLN A 586 59.10 32.10 41.40
C GLN A 586 60.23 31.47 42.23
N GLU A 587 61.22 30.87 41.56
CA GLU A 587 62.39 30.26 42.20
C GLU A 587 63.17 31.27 43.07
N MET A 588 63.45 32.46 42.52
CA MET A 588 64.17 33.50 43.24
C MET A 588 63.41 33.98 44.48
N LEU A 589 62.10 34.19 44.37
CA LEU A 589 61.30 34.68 45.49
C LEU A 589 61.19 33.63 46.61
N GLU A 590 60.94 32.37 46.24
CA GLU A 590 60.87 31.24 47.19
C GLU A 590 62.20 31.07 47.95
N GLU A 591 63.34 31.10 47.25
CA GLU A 591 64.66 31.01 47.87
C GLU A 591 64.92 32.17 48.86
N LEU A 592 64.58 33.40 48.47
CA LEU A 592 64.82 34.60 49.27
C LEU A 592 64.07 34.57 50.60
N ILE A 593 62.82 34.13 50.58
CA ILE A 593 61.96 34.19 51.77
C ILE A 593 62.29 33.04 52.73
N ASP A 594 62.42 31.82 52.22
CA ASP A 594 62.65 30.64 53.06
C ASP A 594 64.01 30.72 53.77
N GLU A 595 65.05 31.17 53.06
CA GLU A 595 66.38 31.29 53.63
C GLU A 595 66.44 32.38 54.71
N GLN A 596 65.81 33.53 54.46
CA GLN A 596 65.88 34.68 55.37
C GLN A 596 65.03 34.49 56.63
N THR A 597 63.79 34.05 56.49
CA THR A 597 62.93 33.81 57.66
C THR A 597 63.56 32.79 58.61
N LYS A 598 64.20 31.74 58.07
CA LYS A 598 64.91 30.75 58.88
C LYS A 598 66.10 31.36 59.61
N ARG A 599 66.93 32.14 58.91
CA ARG A 599 68.10 32.80 59.52
C ARG A 599 67.72 33.80 60.60
N LEU A 600 66.72 34.66 60.35
CA LEU A 600 66.24 35.64 61.33
C LEU A 600 65.75 34.94 62.61
N LEU A 601 64.94 33.88 62.48
CA LEU A 601 64.43 33.14 63.64
C LEU A 601 65.55 32.44 64.42
N GLU A 602 66.55 31.86 63.74
CA GLU A 602 67.71 31.23 64.38
C GLU A 602 68.57 32.26 65.12
N GLU A 603 68.80 33.44 64.54
CA GLU A 603 69.59 34.51 65.15
C GLU A 603 68.85 35.18 66.32
N MET A 604 67.54 35.38 66.20
CA MET A 604 66.70 35.88 67.30
C MET A 604 66.60 34.89 68.45
N GLN A 605 66.51 33.59 68.19
CA GLN A 605 66.55 32.56 69.24
C GLN A 605 67.88 32.59 70.00
N LYS A 606 69.01 32.72 69.29
CA LYS A 606 70.33 32.84 69.93
C LYS A 606 70.39 34.03 70.87
N ILE A 607 69.85 35.19 70.47
CA ILE A 607 69.83 36.39 71.32
C ILE A 607 69.04 36.15 72.61
N MET A 608 67.96 35.36 72.56
CA MET A 608 67.12 35.05 73.73
C MET A 608 67.72 34.02 74.70
N GLU A 609 68.83 33.33 74.37
CA GLU A 609 69.48 32.29 75.19
C GLU A 609 70.47 32.83 76.25
N GLU A 610 70.30 34.07 76.74
CA GLU A 610 71.17 34.72 77.75
C GLU A 610 72.66 34.79 77.35
N LEU A 611 72.95 35.27 76.14
CA LEU A 611 74.31 35.45 75.63
C LEU A 611 75.07 36.62 76.30
N PRO A 612 76.41 36.61 76.27
CA PRO A 612 77.22 37.78 76.59
C PRO A 612 76.89 38.97 75.69
N GLU A 613 76.88 40.17 76.25
CA GLU A 613 76.53 41.44 75.56
C GLU A 613 77.25 41.64 74.22
N GLU A 614 78.53 41.28 74.15
CA GLU A 614 79.37 41.39 72.94
C GLU A 614 78.94 40.43 71.80
N GLU A 615 78.36 39.28 72.15
CA GLU A 615 77.82 38.31 71.17
C GLU A 615 76.44 38.74 70.67
N VAL A 616 75.61 39.31 71.55
CA VAL A 616 74.30 39.87 71.19
C VAL A 616 74.46 41.04 70.23
N ALA A 617 75.38 41.98 70.51
CA ALA A 617 75.67 43.10 69.62
C ALA A 617 76.29 42.68 68.27
N ARG A 618 76.89 41.49 68.19
CA ARG A 618 77.37 40.90 66.93
C ARG A 618 76.22 40.29 66.14
N ALA A 619 75.37 39.48 66.81
CA ALA A 619 74.20 38.87 66.21
C ALA A 619 73.22 39.94 65.66
N MET A 620 72.98 41.03 66.40
CA MET A 620 72.12 42.12 65.92
C MET A 620 72.67 42.84 64.69
N ARG A 621 73.99 43.01 64.58
CA ARG A 621 74.62 43.57 63.37
C ARG A 621 74.49 42.62 62.18
N GLU A 622 74.67 41.33 62.41
CA GLU A 622 74.50 40.29 61.39
C GLU A 622 73.04 40.24 60.89
N ILE A 623 72.06 40.29 61.80
CA ILE A 623 70.63 40.40 61.47
C ILE A 623 70.36 41.64 60.60
N LEU A 624 70.87 42.81 61.00
CA LEU A 624 70.64 44.07 60.27
C LEU A 624 71.27 44.02 58.86
N GLU A 625 72.51 43.54 58.75
CA GLU A 625 73.19 43.37 57.46
C GLU A 625 72.44 42.38 56.55
N ASN A 626 71.96 41.28 57.11
CA ASN A 626 71.15 40.29 56.39
C ASN A 626 69.81 40.89 55.92
N GLN A 627 69.13 41.66 56.77
CA GLN A 627 67.86 42.32 56.44
C GLN A 627 68.03 43.38 55.34
N GLU A 628 69.08 44.20 55.41
CA GLU A 628 69.38 45.18 54.35
C GLU A 628 69.67 44.49 53.01
N GLU A 629 70.38 43.35 53.04
CA GLU A 629 70.64 42.55 51.85
C GLU A 629 69.35 41.92 51.29
N LEU A 630 68.45 41.41 52.15
CA LEU A 630 67.13 40.95 51.73
C LEU A 630 66.36 42.08 51.03
N ASN A 631 66.26 43.27 51.63
CA ASN A 631 65.57 44.41 51.04
C ASN A 631 66.14 44.78 49.65
N ARG A 632 67.47 44.76 49.48
CA ARG A 632 68.11 44.98 48.16
C ARG A 632 67.76 43.91 47.13
N ARG A 633 67.68 42.65 47.55
CA ARG A 633 67.30 41.54 46.67
C ARG A 633 65.81 41.61 46.31
N LEU A 634 64.95 41.98 47.24
CA LEU A 634 63.52 42.23 46.99
C LEU A 634 63.32 43.40 46.01
N ASP A 635 64.09 44.49 46.12
CA ASP A 635 64.02 45.63 45.17
C ASP A 635 64.49 45.23 43.77
N THR A 636 65.55 44.41 43.70
CA THR A 636 66.02 43.83 42.45
C THR A 636 64.96 42.91 41.83
N MET A 637 64.26 42.15 42.67
CA MET A 637 63.19 41.26 42.27
C MET A 637 61.95 42.02 41.80
N LEU A 638 61.57 43.12 42.46
CA LEU A 638 60.52 44.03 41.99
C LEU A 638 60.82 44.50 40.57
N LYS A 639 62.02 45.03 40.33
CA LYS A 639 62.46 45.48 38.99
C LYS A 639 62.45 44.34 37.97
N PHE A 640 62.78 43.12 38.39
CA PHE A 640 62.69 41.95 37.52
C PHE A 640 61.24 41.66 37.13
N LEU A 641 60.33 41.64 38.10
CA LEU A 641 58.89 41.44 37.86
C LEU A 641 58.28 42.58 37.01
N GLU A 642 58.68 43.84 37.22
CA GLU A 642 58.28 44.96 36.36
C GLU A 642 58.70 44.73 34.91
N ASN A 643 59.93 44.25 34.67
CA ASN A 643 60.39 43.92 33.32
C ASN A 643 59.60 42.75 32.73
N VAL A 644 59.27 41.73 33.53
CA VAL A 644 58.42 40.62 33.08
C VAL A 644 57.02 41.11 32.73
N LYS A 645 56.43 42.02 33.53
CA LYS A 645 55.14 42.67 33.23
C LYS A 645 55.19 43.40 31.89
N VAL A 646 56.26 44.14 31.62
CA VAL A 646 56.46 44.81 30.32
C VAL A 646 56.55 43.80 29.18
N GLU A 647 57.25 42.68 29.36
CA GLU A 647 57.35 41.63 28.34
C GLU A 647 56.03 40.91 28.09
N MET A 648 55.26 40.59 29.14
CA MET A 648 53.91 40.05 29.00
C MET A 648 53.00 41.00 28.21
N LEU A 649 53.11 42.31 28.46
CA LEU A 649 52.40 43.32 27.66
C LEU A 649 52.89 43.33 26.21
N LEU A 650 54.20 43.23 25.96
CA LEU A 650 54.73 43.17 24.60
C LEU A 650 54.30 41.90 23.85
N ASP A 651 54.25 40.76 24.53
CA ASP A 651 53.79 39.50 23.96
C ASP A 651 52.30 39.57 23.60
N SER A 652 51.46 40.14 24.47
CA SER A 652 50.04 40.32 24.15
C SER A 652 49.82 41.34 23.03
N LEU A 653 50.60 42.43 22.99
CA LEU A 653 50.60 43.39 21.89
C LEU A 653 51.01 42.71 20.58
N LYS A 654 52.04 41.86 20.61
CA LYS A 654 52.55 41.13 19.45
C LYS A 654 51.52 40.14 18.91
N GLU A 655 50.87 39.38 19.79
CA GLU A 655 49.85 38.41 19.38
C GLU A 655 48.62 39.11 18.81
N ARG A 656 48.19 40.20 19.44
CA ARG A 656 47.11 41.05 18.92
C ARG A 656 47.44 41.62 17.56
N LEU A 657 48.65 42.16 17.37
CA LEU A 657 49.12 42.64 16.06
C LEU A 657 49.16 41.53 15.01
N ARG A 658 49.65 40.34 15.38
CA ARG A 658 49.70 39.17 14.49
C ARG A 658 48.29 38.81 14.02
N ARG A 659 47.31 38.77 14.92
CA ARG A 659 45.92 38.46 14.56
C ARG A 659 45.28 39.55 13.72
N THR A 660 45.48 40.83 14.05
CA THR A 660 45.01 41.92 13.18
C THR A 660 45.57 41.80 11.76
N ILE A 661 46.82 41.32 11.61
CA ILE A 661 47.41 41.03 10.30
C ILE A 661 46.73 39.82 9.63
N GLU A 662 46.43 38.75 10.37
CA GLU A 662 45.70 37.58 9.86
C GLU A 662 44.26 37.94 9.45
N GLU A 663 43.51 38.66 10.29
CA GLU A 663 42.17 39.19 9.98
C GLU A 663 42.21 40.09 8.73
N GLN A 664 43.22 40.96 8.58
CA GLN A 664 43.39 41.76 7.37
C GLN A 664 43.67 40.91 6.13
N LYS A 665 44.43 39.81 6.27
CA LYS A 665 44.65 38.87 5.16
C LYS A 665 43.35 38.16 4.79
N ASP A 666 42.59 37.70 5.77
CA ASP A 666 41.33 36.98 5.55
C ASP A 666 40.27 37.89 4.92
N ILE A 667 40.15 39.14 5.37
CA ILE A 667 39.30 40.15 4.72
C ILE A 667 39.78 40.39 3.28
N THR A 668 41.09 40.54 3.06
CA THR A 668 41.65 40.73 1.71
C THR A 668 41.38 39.52 0.81
N GLU A 669 41.46 38.30 1.33
CA GLU A 669 41.12 37.07 0.60
C GLU A 669 39.60 36.95 0.36
N GLY A 670 38.79 37.31 1.35
CA GLY A 670 37.33 37.38 1.27
C GLY A 670 36.86 38.35 0.19
N ILE A 671 37.45 39.55 0.13
CA ILE A 671 37.21 40.54 -0.94
C ILE A 671 37.58 39.97 -2.32
N LYS A 672 38.69 39.22 -2.43
CA LYS A 672 39.12 38.60 -3.70
C LYS A 672 38.22 37.45 -4.14
N ARG A 673 37.58 36.75 -3.20
CA ARG A 673 36.67 35.62 -3.46
C ARG A 673 35.20 36.03 -3.55
N ALA A 674 34.86 37.27 -3.24
CA ALA A 674 33.49 37.78 -3.27
C ALA A 674 32.91 37.74 -4.71
N GLU A 675 31.78 37.06 -4.88
CA GLU A 675 31.07 36.96 -6.17
C GLU A 675 29.87 37.92 -6.25
N THR A 676 29.39 38.42 -5.10
CA THR A 676 28.20 39.26 -4.98
C THR A 676 28.48 40.61 -4.29
N GLU A 677 27.71 41.66 -4.63
CA GLU A 677 27.82 42.98 -3.96
C GLU A 677 27.61 42.91 -2.45
N ARG A 678 26.73 42.02 -1.97
CA ARG A 678 26.53 41.77 -0.52
C ARG A 678 27.77 41.21 0.16
N ASP A 679 28.55 40.38 -0.53
CA ASP A 679 29.77 39.81 0.05
C ASP A 679 30.84 40.91 0.20
N ILE A 680 30.91 41.81 -0.78
CA ILE A 680 31.81 42.98 -0.73
C ILE A 680 31.39 43.94 0.40
N GLU A 681 30.08 44.17 0.58
CA GLU A 681 29.53 44.99 1.66
C GLU A 681 29.85 44.39 3.03
N PHE A 682 29.62 43.09 3.22
CA PHE A 682 30.00 42.37 4.45
C PHE A 682 31.49 42.49 4.76
N GLN A 683 32.36 42.26 3.77
CA GLN A 683 33.82 42.40 3.97
C GLN A 683 34.25 43.83 4.26
N SER A 684 33.55 44.83 3.70
CA SER A 684 33.80 46.25 3.99
C SER A 684 33.40 46.62 5.42
N GLU A 685 32.30 46.08 5.93
CA GLU A 685 31.90 46.24 7.33
C GLU A 685 32.92 45.60 8.29
N GLN A 686 33.42 44.39 7.98
CA GLN A 686 34.50 43.75 8.75
C GLN A 686 35.78 44.60 8.73
N GLN A 687 36.14 45.17 7.58
CA GLN A 687 37.31 46.05 7.47
C GLN A 687 37.16 47.30 8.35
N GLU A 688 35.97 47.89 8.41
CA GLU A 688 35.70 49.05 9.25
C GLU A 688 35.72 48.71 10.75
N LYS A 689 35.27 47.50 11.11
CA LYS A 689 35.33 46.95 12.48
C LYS A 689 36.78 46.76 12.93
N VAL A 690 37.61 46.08 12.12
CA VAL A 690 39.05 45.90 12.39
C VAL A 690 39.77 47.24 12.49
N LYS A 691 39.41 48.22 11.65
CA LYS A 691 39.96 49.57 11.73
C LYS A 691 39.60 50.26 13.05
N ARG A 692 38.35 50.16 13.51
CA ARG A 692 37.94 50.72 14.81
C ARG A 692 38.66 50.03 15.97
N GLN A 693 38.79 48.71 15.95
CA GLN A 693 39.54 47.96 16.96
C GLN A 693 41.02 48.37 17.00
N TYR A 694 41.63 48.62 15.85
CA TYR A 694 43.00 49.13 15.75
C TYR A 694 43.12 50.58 16.27
N GLU A 695 42.16 51.45 15.96
CA GLU A 695 42.12 52.83 16.47
C GLU A 695 41.87 52.89 17.99
N GLU A 696 41.09 51.95 18.53
CA GLU A 696 40.86 51.81 19.97
C GLU A 696 42.09 51.23 20.68
N PHE A 697 42.80 50.30 20.05
CA PHE A 697 44.06 49.75 20.55
C PHE A 697 45.21 50.78 20.61
N LEU A 698 45.24 51.74 19.68
CA LEU A 698 46.25 52.81 19.67
C LEU A 698 46.05 53.86 20.77
N LYS A 699 44.88 53.90 21.41
CA LYS A 699 44.55 54.82 22.50
C LYS A 699 44.85 54.21 23.86
#